data_AF-A0A210QD89-F1
#
_entry.id   AF-A0A210QD89-F1
#
_cell.length_a   1.000
_cell.length_b   1.000
_cell.length_c   1.000
_cell.angle_alpha   90.00
_cell.angle_beta   90.00
_cell.angle_gamma   90.00
#
_symmetry.space_group_name_H-M   'P 1'
#
loop_
_entity.id
_entity.type
_entity.pdbx_description
1 polymer ?
#
loop_
_entity_poly.entity_id
_entity_poly.type
_entity_poly.pdbx_seq_one_letter_code
_entity_poly.pdbx_strand_id
1 'polypeptide(L)'
;MPRKLPFRVVHVSGQDDGYKAIELNVHSPLTRGWQASRYCLYPQDLILRLDARSRLRKIQVLSHQFLVATKLEFMVGDVPEDMDLSPDNARYTRLGYVSLSDNEKTAFKSRELKSVHVDAIGHYLKILVHKNHINKYNVYNQVGVIALNVIGDIISRPSDLTDDYNTDPDKAGRLEYQDEEDLTSRPDYISPLDDLAFDMYQDPEIAALIRKLEKKKQEAVMQERFDYAKKLKTAILDLQKVGEKLGKFEVEKRQAVENEDYDKAKLKKVQCEEYRLQIYHDLNLGDLLETGGSRHPQHIDLEPVRNPTPPRLTHLSPRTPPRTPPPRTPYDERPLPAMKRPPPVTEEEEQVVDTGGGGITGEPEPLSEKDLREASAAVDVFGEPLVAKAYSKTWSYREDALLAVYKQMSEMSTSTPKDEVKTALKGAVYLCKRAIRDKVYAVFKAGLHLLKMILTEYCPKHKLGKSEFVHTVEIVMPELFNKSADTASRNRDDAKNFIKEMANFPEVRPTNVVPHECLKPIKMTLAPRPAQSRLEIVEMLYKSLGVKGSTGMTIDNIMNFCVVALGHTSGDVRDVSERIIRTLYKENPGDRQTIKDHLPPDDERTRKNTMYRQLFEYFDKVDGKPSKSDMKRQKAEEESKKQEEIEALQNQLQQLRSMAAGKQPVDENVLKTESKKPGKKPLNKSKPKPKDDDDTSMYNMDNICIFCEERNSSFTEEGLDLHYWKNCPMLKRCTNCKQVVEIASYTEHLVSECEAKGNYAKCPRCTEAIPKSEHPQHVADKSCNPSESEKNHCPLCHQNIYAGEDGWKKHLMGKDGCKQNPRRLLALNKQPSQGR
;
A
#
# COMPACT_ATOMS: atom_id res chain seq x y z
N MET A 1 -11.16 -3.81 25.91
CA MET A 1 -10.86 -3.68 24.47
C MET A 1 -12.03 -4.30 23.74
N PRO A 2 -12.64 -3.59 22.80
CA PRO A 2 -13.75 -4.10 22.03
C PRO A 2 -13.32 -5.35 21.26
N ARG A 3 -14.05 -6.45 21.46
CA ARG A 3 -13.80 -7.75 20.83
C ARG A 3 -15.05 -8.23 20.10
N LYS A 4 -14.91 -9.24 19.24
CA LYS A 4 -16.06 -9.90 18.63
C LYS A 4 -16.98 -10.46 19.72
N LEU A 5 -18.24 -9.99 19.73
CA LEU A 5 -19.27 -10.42 20.67
C LEU A 5 -19.99 -11.65 20.09
N PRO A 6 -20.07 -12.76 20.86
CA PRO A 6 -20.90 -13.89 20.46
C PRO A 6 -22.38 -13.50 20.54
N PHE A 7 -23.14 -13.92 19.52
CA PHE A 7 -24.57 -13.71 19.46
C PHE A 7 -25.26 -14.94 18.86
N ARG A 8 -26.58 -15.01 19.04
CA ARG A 8 -27.44 -15.98 18.38
C ARG A 8 -28.64 -15.27 17.76
N VAL A 9 -28.97 -15.61 16.52
CA VAL A 9 -30.26 -15.17 15.94
C VAL A 9 -31.39 -15.87 16.69
N VAL A 10 -32.26 -15.09 17.33
CA VAL A 10 -33.40 -15.61 18.12
C VAL A 10 -34.74 -15.41 17.42
N HIS A 11 -34.84 -14.46 16.49
CA HIS A 11 -36.05 -14.21 15.74
C HIS A 11 -35.72 -13.79 14.31
N VAL A 12 -36.54 -14.28 13.37
CA VAL A 12 -36.55 -13.85 11.98
C VAL A 12 -37.99 -13.83 11.46
N SER A 13 -38.37 -12.80 10.71
CA SER A 13 -39.74 -12.68 10.15
C SER A 13 -39.99 -13.61 8.97
N GLY A 14 -38.94 -14.03 8.26
CA GLY A 14 -39.02 -14.90 7.08
C GLY A 14 -37.66 -15.41 6.64
N GLN A 15 -37.60 -16.64 6.15
CA GLN A 15 -36.37 -17.24 5.63
C GLN A 15 -36.66 -18.22 4.49
N ASP A 16 -35.69 -18.39 3.59
CA ASP A 16 -35.70 -19.44 2.58
C ASP A 16 -35.19 -20.77 3.16
N ASP A 17 -35.77 -21.90 2.77
CA ASP A 17 -35.44 -23.22 3.32
C ASP A 17 -33.96 -23.60 3.16
N GLY A 18 -33.31 -23.11 2.10
CA GLY A 18 -31.89 -23.32 1.82
C GLY A 18 -30.95 -22.33 2.52
N TYR A 19 -31.47 -21.24 3.10
CA TYR A 19 -30.71 -20.10 3.61
C TYR A 19 -31.25 -19.61 4.95
N LYS A 20 -31.19 -20.49 5.96
CA LYS A 20 -31.73 -20.26 7.30
C LYS A 20 -30.92 -19.21 8.07
N ALA A 21 -31.59 -18.48 8.96
CA ALA A 21 -30.94 -17.42 9.74
C ALA A 21 -29.83 -17.93 10.69
N ILE A 22 -29.85 -19.22 11.04
CA ILE A 22 -28.82 -19.85 11.88
C ILE A 22 -27.41 -19.80 11.26
N GLU A 23 -27.32 -19.70 9.93
CA GLU A 23 -26.05 -19.55 9.19
C GLU A 23 -25.32 -18.25 9.58
N LEU A 24 -26.04 -17.21 10.04
CA LEU A 24 -25.43 -15.95 10.47
C LEU A 24 -24.63 -16.07 11.77
N ASN A 25 -24.80 -17.15 12.54
CA ASN A 25 -24.08 -17.35 13.80
C ASN A 25 -22.62 -17.82 13.57
N VAL A 26 -22.30 -18.32 12.37
CA VAL A 26 -21.00 -18.91 12.04
C VAL A 26 -20.39 -18.14 10.88
N HIS A 27 -19.09 -17.83 10.97
CA HIS A 27 -18.35 -17.19 9.88
C HIS A 27 -17.29 -18.15 9.37
N SER A 28 -17.33 -18.38 8.06
CA SER A 28 -16.44 -19.27 7.32
C SER A 28 -16.60 -18.96 5.83
N PRO A 29 -15.57 -19.18 4.99
CA PRO A 29 -15.69 -19.09 3.53
C PRO A 29 -16.87 -19.88 2.95
N LEU A 30 -17.33 -20.88 3.68
CA LEU A 30 -18.41 -21.79 3.34
C LEU A 30 -19.80 -21.34 3.82
N THR A 31 -19.90 -20.22 4.52
CA THR A 31 -21.18 -19.73 5.06
C THR A 31 -22.06 -19.24 3.92
N ARG A 32 -23.31 -19.72 3.88
CA ARG A 32 -24.29 -19.31 2.86
C ARG A 32 -25.04 -18.05 3.26
N GLY A 33 -25.18 -17.84 4.56
CA GLY A 33 -25.91 -16.73 5.15
C GLY A 33 -27.42 -16.90 5.10
N TRP A 34 -28.12 -15.84 5.48
CA TRP A 34 -29.57 -15.77 5.50
C TRP A 34 -30.13 -15.15 4.22
N GLN A 35 -31.25 -15.68 3.73
CA GLN A 35 -32.07 -15.04 2.72
C GLN A 35 -33.53 -15.05 3.17
N ALA A 36 -34.24 -13.94 2.93
CA ALA A 36 -35.67 -13.87 3.15
C ALA A 36 -36.43 -14.81 2.21
N SER A 37 -37.64 -15.22 2.58
CA SER A 37 -38.51 -16.03 1.72
C SER A 37 -38.81 -15.32 0.39
N ARG A 38 -39.06 -16.09 -0.67
CA ARG A 38 -39.47 -15.53 -1.97
C ARG A 38 -40.72 -14.66 -1.82
N TYR A 39 -40.72 -13.49 -2.45
CA TYR A 39 -41.79 -12.51 -2.36
C TYR A 39 -42.16 -12.09 -0.92
N CYS A 40 -41.15 -11.98 -0.04
CA CYS A 40 -41.36 -11.55 1.34
C CYS A 40 -41.96 -10.13 1.43
N LEU A 41 -42.68 -9.87 2.54
CA LEU A 41 -43.16 -8.55 2.88
C LEU A 41 -42.04 -7.73 3.52
N TYR A 42 -41.99 -6.43 3.27
CA TYR A 42 -40.96 -5.55 3.83
C TYR A 42 -41.53 -4.64 4.93
N PRO A 43 -40.75 -4.30 5.97
CA PRO A 43 -39.39 -4.79 6.26
C PRO A 43 -39.37 -6.21 6.83
N GLN A 44 -38.21 -6.88 6.74
CA GLN A 44 -37.94 -8.15 7.40
C GLN A 44 -37.17 -7.90 8.71
N ASP A 45 -37.56 -8.60 9.77
CA ASP A 45 -37.00 -8.45 11.12
C ASP A 45 -35.95 -9.54 11.37
N LEU A 46 -34.79 -9.13 11.88
CA LEU A 46 -33.75 -10.00 12.42
C LEU A 46 -33.40 -9.56 13.84
N ILE A 47 -33.56 -10.44 14.83
CA ILE A 47 -33.20 -10.14 16.22
C ILE A 47 -32.06 -11.06 16.65
N LEU A 48 -30.94 -10.44 17.04
CA LEU A 48 -29.77 -11.10 17.59
C LEU A 48 -29.80 -10.94 19.11
N ARG A 49 -29.62 -12.03 19.85
CA ARG A 49 -29.36 -12.03 21.29
C ARG A 49 -27.86 -12.13 21.53
N LEU A 50 -27.31 -11.19 22.28
CA LEU A 50 -25.94 -11.25 22.77
C LEU A 50 -25.87 -12.20 23.97
N ASP A 51 -24.76 -12.94 24.12
CA ASP A 51 -24.60 -13.89 25.24
C ASP A 51 -24.58 -13.17 26.61
N ALA A 52 -24.11 -11.91 26.64
CA ALA A 52 -24.07 -11.07 27.82
C ALA A 52 -24.44 -9.61 27.47
N ARG A 53 -24.91 -8.85 28.48
CA ARG A 53 -25.13 -7.41 28.34
C ARG A 53 -23.84 -6.74 27.90
N SER A 54 -23.86 -6.09 26.75
CA SER A 54 -22.63 -5.59 26.13
C SER A 54 -22.80 -4.19 25.59
N ARG A 55 -21.71 -3.42 25.60
CA ARG A 55 -21.60 -2.13 24.93
C ARG A 55 -21.15 -2.36 23.49
N LEU A 56 -22.08 -2.20 22.56
CA LEU A 56 -21.88 -2.28 21.12
C LEU A 56 -21.06 -1.08 20.65
N ARG A 57 -19.97 -1.34 19.91
CA ARG A 57 -19.08 -0.31 19.34
C ARG A 57 -19.11 -0.28 17.81
N LYS A 58 -19.21 -1.44 17.18
CA LYS A 58 -19.22 -1.57 15.73
C LYS A 58 -20.05 -2.77 15.29
N ILE A 59 -20.85 -2.59 14.26
CA ILE A 59 -21.63 -3.63 13.60
C ILE A 59 -21.15 -3.73 12.16
N GLN A 60 -20.87 -4.93 11.68
CA GLN A 60 -20.47 -5.16 10.29
C GLN A 60 -21.46 -6.09 9.61
N VAL A 61 -21.90 -5.73 8.41
CA VAL A 61 -22.89 -6.47 7.63
C VAL A 61 -22.31 -6.75 6.26
N LEU A 62 -22.21 -8.02 5.89
CA LEU A 62 -21.84 -8.44 4.53
C LEU A 62 -23.12 -8.77 3.75
N SER A 63 -23.47 -7.93 2.78
CA SER A 63 -24.65 -8.13 1.94
C SER A 63 -24.40 -9.16 0.84
N HIS A 64 -25.46 -9.87 0.44
CA HIS A 64 -25.44 -10.72 -0.76
C HIS A 64 -25.19 -9.87 -2.02
N GLN A 65 -24.52 -10.43 -3.04
CA GLN A 65 -24.08 -9.67 -4.23
C GLN A 65 -25.21 -9.14 -5.14
N PHE A 66 -26.39 -9.78 -5.16
CA PHE A 66 -27.57 -9.31 -5.91
C PHE A 66 -28.89 -9.32 -5.13
N LEU A 67 -28.91 -9.83 -3.90
CA LEU A 67 -30.10 -9.80 -3.03
C LEU A 67 -29.97 -8.63 -2.03
N VAL A 68 -29.55 -7.47 -2.54
CA VAL A 68 -29.14 -6.34 -1.71
C VAL A 68 -30.37 -5.57 -1.22
N ALA A 69 -30.48 -5.36 0.09
CA ALA A 69 -31.50 -4.49 0.67
C ALA A 69 -31.17 -3.01 0.41
N THR A 70 -32.17 -2.18 0.12
CA THR A 70 -31.99 -0.73 -0.08
C THR A 70 -31.55 -0.01 1.20
N LYS A 71 -32.03 -0.47 2.35
CA LYS A 71 -31.81 0.13 3.66
C LYS A 71 -31.81 -0.94 4.75
N LEU A 72 -30.88 -0.83 5.70
CA LEU A 72 -30.85 -1.57 6.96
C LEU A 72 -30.99 -0.59 8.12
N GLU A 73 -31.86 -0.90 9.06
CA GLU A 73 -32.14 -0.05 10.22
C GLU A 73 -31.87 -0.81 11.52
N PHE A 74 -31.16 -0.19 12.46
CA PHE A 74 -30.63 -0.84 13.65
C PHE A 74 -31.29 -0.30 14.91
N MET A 75 -31.63 -1.21 15.83
CA MET A 75 -32.16 -0.92 17.15
C MET A 75 -31.45 -1.78 18.20
N VAL A 76 -31.12 -1.21 19.35
CA VAL A 76 -30.61 -1.96 20.51
C VAL A 76 -31.76 -2.23 21.46
N GLY A 77 -31.91 -3.46 21.93
CA GLY A 77 -32.86 -3.84 22.98
C GLY A 77 -32.14 -4.07 24.30
N ASP A 78 -32.56 -3.39 25.36
CA ASP A 78 -32.09 -3.68 26.72
C ASP A 78 -33.25 -4.17 27.59
N VAL A 79 -33.00 -5.19 28.41
CA VAL A 79 -34.00 -5.78 29.31
C VAL A 79 -33.70 -5.26 30.72
N PRO A 80 -34.66 -4.57 31.38
CA PRO A 80 -34.57 -4.20 32.79
C PRO A 80 -34.32 -5.40 33.70
N GLU A 81 -33.63 -5.19 34.82
CA GLU A 81 -33.13 -6.28 35.68
C GLU A 81 -34.23 -7.12 36.35
N ASP A 82 -35.44 -6.59 36.45
CA ASP A 82 -36.59 -7.23 37.10
C ASP A 82 -37.40 -8.16 36.17
N MET A 83 -36.97 -8.33 34.91
CA MET A 83 -37.70 -9.12 33.91
C MET A 83 -36.84 -10.20 33.27
N ASP A 84 -37.48 -11.29 32.88
CA ASP A 84 -36.83 -12.37 32.15
C ASP A 84 -36.29 -11.90 30.79
N LEU A 85 -35.11 -12.42 30.43
CA LEU A 85 -34.42 -12.19 29.17
C LEU A 85 -35.19 -12.79 27.97
N SER A 86 -36.21 -12.05 27.53
CA SER A 86 -37.02 -12.32 26.34
C SER A 86 -36.95 -11.13 25.37
N PRO A 87 -36.93 -11.36 24.04
CA PRO A 87 -36.99 -10.28 23.06
C PRO A 87 -38.26 -9.41 23.18
N ASP A 88 -39.35 -9.93 23.73
CA ASP A 88 -40.61 -9.20 23.94
C ASP A 88 -40.55 -8.24 25.14
N ASN A 89 -39.73 -8.58 26.14
CA ASN A 89 -39.51 -7.76 27.34
C ASN A 89 -38.45 -6.67 27.12
N ALA A 90 -37.75 -6.70 25.98
CA ALA A 90 -36.67 -5.77 25.67
C ALA A 90 -37.21 -4.40 25.21
N ARG A 91 -36.66 -3.33 25.77
CA ARG A 91 -36.95 -1.96 25.34
C ARG A 91 -36.01 -1.58 24.20
N TYR A 92 -36.56 -1.50 22.98
CA TYR A 92 -35.79 -1.18 21.78
C TYR A 92 -35.60 0.33 21.60
N THR A 93 -34.35 0.75 21.46
CA THR A 93 -33.93 2.11 21.12
C THR A 93 -33.32 2.13 19.73
N ARG A 94 -33.80 3.05 18.89
CA ARG A 94 -33.34 3.21 17.51
C ARG A 94 -31.94 3.82 17.46
N LEU A 95 -31.01 3.14 16.80
CA LEU A 95 -29.63 3.60 16.61
C LEU A 95 -29.45 4.40 15.31
N GLY A 96 -30.24 4.07 14.28
CA GLY A 96 -30.18 4.73 12.98
C GLY A 96 -30.32 3.74 11.83
N TYR A 97 -29.98 4.18 10.62
CA TYR A 97 -30.04 3.34 9.42
C TYR A 97 -28.84 3.55 8.51
N VAL A 98 -28.66 2.60 7.60
CA VAL A 98 -27.63 2.66 6.56
C VAL A 98 -28.21 2.18 5.22
N SER A 99 -27.79 2.81 4.13
CA SER A 99 -28.14 2.38 2.77
C SER A 99 -27.00 1.55 2.16
N LEU A 100 -27.39 0.56 1.37
CA LEU A 100 -26.48 -0.30 0.59
C LEU A 100 -26.60 0.04 -0.90
N SER A 101 -25.54 -0.22 -1.66
CA SER A 101 -25.48 0.01 -3.11
C SER A 101 -26.22 -1.09 -3.87
N ASP A 102 -26.88 -0.73 -4.97
CA ASP A 102 -27.48 -1.65 -5.94
C ASP A 102 -26.52 -2.68 -6.57
N ASN A 103 -25.21 -2.41 -6.49
CA ASN A 103 -24.11 -3.23 -6.97
C ASN A 103 -24.09 -3.47 -8.49
N GLU A 104 -24.78 -2.62 -9.27
CA GLU A 104 -24.80 -2.71 -10.74
C GLU A 104 -23.41 -2.47 -11.35
N LYS A 105 -22.62 -1.59 -10.74
CA LYS A 105 -21.25 -1.23 -11.19
C LYS A 105 -20.30 -2.42 -11.28
N THR A 106 -20.53 -3.46 -10.46
CA THR A 106 -19.70 -4.67 -10.45
C THR A 106 -20.31 -5.82 -11.24
N ALA A 107 -21.37 -5.55 -12.01
CA ALA A 107 -22.23 -6.55 -12.64
C ALA A 107 -22.74 -7.59 -11.65
N PHE A 108 -23.03 -7.17 -10.41
CA PHE A 108 -23.51 -8.02 -9.31
C PHE A 108 -22.56 -9.15 -8.91
N LYS A 109 -21.25 -8.98 -9.15
CA LYS A 109 -20.24 -9.99 -8.82
C LYS A 109 -19.60 -9.78 -7.45
N SER A 110 -19.55 -8.54 -6.97
CA SER A 110 -18.92 -8.21 -5.69
C SER A 110 -19.91 -8.24 -4.53
N ARG A 111 -19.45 -8.47 -3.30
CA ARG A 111 -20.27 -8.33 -2.08
C ARG A 111 -19.94 -6.99 -1.39
N GLU A 112 -20.93 -6.34 -0.79
CA GLU A 112 -20.71 -5.10 -0.02
C GLU A 112 -20.55 -5.42 1.48
N LEU A 113 -19.42 -5.04 2.06
CA LEU A 113 -19.19 -5.06 3.52
C LEU A 113 -19.44 -3.66 4.08
N LYS A 114 -20.51 -3.49 4.85
CA LYS A 114 -20.82 -2.24 5.55
C LYS A 114 -20.38 -2.30 6.99
N SER A 115 -19.64 -1.30 7.45
CA SER A 115 -19.30 -1.12 8.87
C SER A 115 -20.03 0.09 9.44
N VAL A 116 -20.77 -0.12 10.52
CA VAL A 116 -21.55 0.91 11.23
C VAL A 116 -20.97 1.06 12.63
N HIS A 117 -20.54 2.27 12.99
CA HIS A 117 -20.08 2.57 14.34
C HIS A 117 -21.28 2.98 15.17
N VAL A 118 -21.42 2.37 16.34
CA VAL A 118 -22.51 2.60 17.28
C VAL A 118 -21.93 2.73 18.68
N ASP A 119 -22.63 3.41 19.58
CA ASP A 119 -22.27 3.41 20.99
C ASP A 119 -23.54 3.20 21.82
N ALA A 120 -23.84 1.94 22.10
CA ALA A 120 -25.09 1.56 22.70
C ALA A 120 -24.96 0.32 23.58
N ILE A 121 -25.75 0.22 24.64
CA ILE A 121 -25.71 -0.88 25.59
C ILE A 121 -27.01 -1.67 25.50
N GLY A 122 -26.91 -3.00 25.44
CA GLY A 122 -28.09 -3.85 25.48
C GLY A 122 -27.77 -5.34 25.44
N HIS A 123 -28.85 -6.11 25.43
CA HIS A 123 -28.84 -7.58 25.32
C HIS A 123 -29.24 -8.05 23.92
N TYR A 124 -29.96 -7.22 23.17
CA TYR A 124 -30.46 -7.55 21.84
C TYR A 124 -30.04 -6.51 20.80
N LEU A 125 -29.81 -6.95 19.58
CA LEU A 125 -29.66 -6.10 18.40
C LEU A 125 -30.74 -6.51 17.39
N LYS A 126 -31.68 -5.61 17.12
CA LYS A 126 -32.71 -5.79 16.10
C LYS A 126 -32.32 -5.03 14.82
N ILE A 127 -32.39 -5.72 13.70
CA ILE A 127 -32.09 -5.20 12.36
C ILE A 127 -33.36 -5.32 11.52
N LEU A 128 -33.81 -4.19 10.97
CA LEU A 128 -34.90 -4.11 10.01
C LEU A 128 -34.30 -4.04 8.60
N VAL A 129 -34.62 -5.04 7.78
CA VAL A 129 -34.14 -5.17 6.41
C VAL A 129 -35.25 -4.72 5.46
N HIS A 130 -35.07 -3.57 4.82
CA HIS A 130 -36.06 -3.02 3.89
C HIS A 130 -35.98 -3.65 2.49
N LYS A 131 -36.87 -3.19 1.59
CA LYS A 131 -37.01 -3.67 0.21
C LYS A 131 -35.68 -3.84 -0.52
N ASN A 132 -35.57 -4.81 -1.41
CA ASN A 132 -34.40 -5.04 -2.24
C ASN A 132 -34.21 -3.99 -3.35
N HIS A 133 -32.97 -3.84 -3.83
CA HIS A 133 -32.69 -3.25 -5.13
C HIS A 133 -33.15 -4.21 -6.24
N ILE A 134 -33.93 -3.69 -7.19
CA ILE A 134 -34.47 -4.48 -8.30
C ILE A 134 -33.34 -4.76 -9.29
N ASN A 135 -33.15 -6.02 -9.67
CA ASN A 135 -32.19 -6.39 -10.70
C ASN A 135 -32.57 -7.72 -11.37
N LYS A 136 -31.94 -8.01 -12.50
CA LYS A 136 -32.21 -9.19 -13.33
C LYS A 136 -31.94 -10.55 -12.67
N TYR A 137 -31.14 -10.58 -11.60
CA TYR A 137 -30.79 -11.82 -10.88
C TYR A 137 -31.71 -12.07 -9.67
N ASN A 138 -32.40 -11.04 -9.18
CA ASN A 138 -33.30 -11.12 -8.02
C ASN A 138 -34.78 -11.10 -8.46
N VAL A 139 -35.20 -12.16 -9.15
CA VAL A 139 -36.55 -12.27 -9.73
C VAL A 139 -37.65 -12.37 -8.66
N TYR A 140 -37.30 -12.86 -7.48
CA TYR A 140 -38.23 -13.11 -6.38
C TYR A 140 -38.34 -11.96 -5.37
N ASN A 141 -37.70 -10.82 -5.63
CA ASN A 141 -37.64 -9.67 -4.72
C ASN A 141 -37.25 -10.10 -3.29
N GLN A 142 -36.14 -10.81 -3.16
CA GLN A 142 -35.60 -11.28 -1.88
C GLN A 142 -34.49 -10.33 -1.39
N VAL A 143 -34.23 -10.38 -0.08
CA VAL A 143 -33.06 -9.75 0.55
C VAL A 143 -32.21 -10.82 1.21
N GLY A 144 -30.89 -10.63 1.20
CA GLY A 144 -29.95 -11.59 1.73
C GLY A 144 -28.77 -10.95 2.45
N VAL A 145 -28.43 -11.51 3.60
CA VAL A 145 -27.27 -11.14 4.42
C VAL A 145 -26.38 -12.36 4.52
N ILE A 146 -25.13 -12.24 4.10
CA ILE A 146 -24.16 -13.35 4.12
C ILE A 146 -23.63 -13.56 5.54
N ALA A 147 -23.24 -12.48 6.22
CA ALA A 147 -22.65 -12.55 7.55
C ALA A 147 -22.87 -11.26 8.35
N LEU A 148 -22.93 -11.39 9.67
CA LEU A 148 -23.12 -10.29 10.62
C LEU A 148 -22.05 -10.37 11.71
N ASN A 149 -21.31 -9.29 11.92
CA ASN A 149 -20.34 -9.22 13.00
C ASN A 149 -20.70 -8.10 13.98
N VAL A 150 -20.59 -8.39 15.26
CA VAL A 150 -20.87 -7.43 16.33
C VAL A 150 -19.63 -7.33 17.20
N ILE A 151 -19.12 -6.11 17.39
CA ILE A 151 -17.89 -5.84 18.15
C ILE A 151 -18.21 -4.87 19.28
N GLY A 152 -17.72 -5.18 20.47
CA GLY A 152 -17.99 -4.40 21.67
C GLY A 152 -17.34 -4.95 22.94
N ASP A 153 -17.70 -4.36 24.07
CA ASP A 153 -17.20 -4.76 25.39
C ASP A 153 -18.32 -5.44 26.19
N ILE A 154 -18.02 -6.58 26.83
CA ILE A 154 -18.96 -7.23 27.75
C ILE A 154 -18.98 -6.42 29.05
N ILE A 155 -20.18 -6.11 29.55
CA ILE A 155 -20.35 -5.42 30.83
C ILE A 155 -20.51 -6.49 31.90
N SER A 156 -19.42 -6.86 32.56
CA SER A 156 -19.45 -7.80 33.70
C SER A 156 -20.18 -7.16 34.88
N ARG A 157 -21.14 -7.89 35.47
CA ARG A 157 -21.77 -7.48 36.73
C ARG A 157 -20.85 -7.87 37.91
N PRO A 158 -20.85 -7.11 39.02
CA PRO A 158 -20.11 -7.47 40.23
C PRO A 158 -20.49 -8.84 40.81
N SER A 159 -21.67 -9.35 40.44
CA SER A 159 -22.25 -10.61 40.92
C SER A 159 -21.61 -11.88 40.31
N ASP A 160 -20.81 -11.75 39.24
CA ASP A 160 -20.18 -12.88 38.55
C ASP A 160 -18.75 -13.20 39.10
N LEU A 161 -18.37 -12.61 40.25
CA LEU A 161 -17.08 -12.81 40.92
C LEU A 161 -17.12 -13.83 42.07
N THR A 162 -18.10 -14.71 42.11
CA THR A 162 -18.13 -15.82 43.08
C THR A 162 -17.72 -17.13 42.41
N ASP A 163 -16.69 -17.75 42.99
CA ASP A 163 -16.14 -19.09 42.74
C ASP A 163 -15.03 -19.20 41.67
N ASP A 164 -13.79 -18.88 42.03
CA ASP A 164 -12.80 -19.93 42.36
C ASP A 164 -11.50 -19.35 42.99
N TYR A 165 -10.84 -20.17 43.81
CA TYR A 165 -10.04 -19.84 44.99
C TYR A 165 -8.58 -19.32 44.81
N ASN A 166 -8.15 -18.58 45.85
CA ASN A 166 -6.80 -18.51 46.46
C ASN A 166 -5.57 -18.21 45.58
N THR A 167 -5.06 -16.97 45.65
CA THR A 167 -3.61 -16.71 45.79
C THR A 167 -3.36 -15.37 46.50
N ASP A 168 -2.68 -15.45 47.65
CA ASP A 168 -1.98 -14.43 48.46
C ASP A 168 -2.46 -12.94 48.54
N PRO A 169 -2.73 -12.42 49.76
CA PRO A 169 -3.01 -10.99 50.00
C PRO A 169 -1.81 -10.04 49.86
N ASP A 170 -0.59 -10.53 49.61
CA ASP A 170 0.65 -9.73 49.69
C ASP A 170 1.07 -9.03 48.38
N LYS A 171 0.23 -9.02 47.33
CA LYS A 171 0.51 -8.32 46.06
C LYS A 171 -0.38 -7.10 45.78
N ALA A 172 -1.15 -6.62 46.76
CA ALA A 172 -2.03 -5.46 46.59
C ALA A 172 -1.33 -4.09 46.70
N GLY A 173 0.00 -4.04 46.78
CA GLY A 173 0.76 -2.83 47.09
C GLY A 173 1.89 -2.49 46.13
N ARG A 174 1.63 -2.38 44.82
CA ARG A 174 2.48 -1.60 43.89
C ARG A 174 1.88 -1.54 42.49
N LEU A 175 1.07 -0.54 42.20
CA LEU A 175 0.87 -0.03 40.84
C LEU A 175 0.41 1.44 40.95
N GLU A 176 1.35 2.31 41.33
CA GLU A 176 1.29 3.73 41.04
C GLU A 176 2.40 4.05 40.02
N TYR A 177 1.97 4.69 38.93
CA TYR A 177 2.73 5.52 37.99
C TYR A 177 4.02 4.96 37.38
N GLN A 178 3.92 4.56 36.11
CA GLN A 178 4.92 4.91 35.10
C GLN A 178 4.26 5.07 33.73
N ASP A 179 4.38 6.28 33.19
CA ASP A 179 4.05 6.65 31.83
C ASP A 179 4.94 5.86 30.85
N GLU A 180 4.37 4.90 30.13
CA GLU A 180 4.91 4.41 28.87
C GLU A 180 3.82 4.42 27.81
N GLU A 181 4.12 5.10 26.69
CA GLU A 181 3.30 5.19 25.49
C GLU A 181 3.13 3.81 24.84
N ASP A 182 2.18 3.01 25.35
CA ASP A 182 1.77 1.77 24.71
C ASP A 182 0.53 2.00 23.82
N LEU A 183 0.69 1.72 22.53
CA LEU A 183 -0.32 1.84 21.46
C LEU A 183 -1.51 0.86 21.64
N THR A 184 -1.61 0.20 22.78
CA THR A 184 -2.62 -0.79 23.16
C THR A 184 -3.77 -0.18 23.97
N SER A 185 -3.64 1.02 24.56
CA SER A 185 -4.70 1.61 25.39
C SER A 185 -5.60 2.62 24.67
N ARG A 186 -5.98 2.35 23.41
CA ARG A 186 -7.08 3.08 22.77
C ARG A 186 -8.40 2.36 23.04
N PRO A 187 -9.40 2.99 23.69
CA PRO A 187 -10.69 2.37 23.96
C PRO A 187 -11.47 1.97 22.69
N ASP A 188 -11.06 2.47 21.51
CA ASP A 188 -11.66 2.17 20.20
C ASP A 188 -10.77 1.27 19.30
N TYR A 189 -9.69 0.68 19.82
CA TYR A 189 -8.87 -0.26 19.04
C TYR A 189 -9.60 -1.59 18.86
N ILE A 190 -9.97 -1.90 17.61
CA ILE A 190 -10.55 -3.18 17.22
C ILE A 190 -9.44 -4.03 16.59
N SER A 191 -9.20 -5.21 17.14
CA SER A 191 -8.19 -6.13 16.62
C SER A 191 -8.53 -6.54 15.19
N PRO A 192 -7.56 -6.55 14.24
CA PRO A 192 -7.76 -7.11 12.90
C PRO A 192 -8.25 -8.58 12.89
N LEU A 193 -8.02 -9.31 13.99
CA LEU A 193 -8.50 -10.69 14.17
C LEU A 193 -10.00 -10.77 14.51
N ASP A 194 -10.60 -9.67 14.97
CA ASP A 194 -12.03 -9.57 15.29
C ASP A 194 -12.85 -9.02 14.11
N ASP A 195 -12.20 -8.66 12.99
CA ASP A 195 -12.85 -8.14 11.79
C ASP A 195 -13.54 -9.24 10.98
N LEU A 196 -14.71 -8.93 10.39
CA LEU A 196 -15.49 -9.93 9.65
C LEU A 196 -14.74 -10.50 8.43
N ALA A 197 -13.87 -9.70 7.79
CA ALA A 197 -13.11 -10.18 6.64
C ALA A 197 -12.13 -11.31 7.03
N PHE A 198 -11.58 -11.28 8.24
CA PHE A 198 -10.65 -12.30 8.72
C PHE A 198 -11.30 -13.69 8.75
N ASP A 199 -12.48 -13.82 9.36
CA ASP A 199 -13.18 -15.11 9.48
C ASP A 199 -13.80 -15.58 8.15
N MET A 200 -14.14 -14.66 7.24
CA MET A 200 -14.78 -15.02 5.97
C MET A 200 -13.81 -15.53 4.90
N TYR A 201 -12.52 -15.23 5.00
CA TYR A 201 -11.51 -15.57 4.00
C TYR A 201 -10.44 -16.55 4.50
N GLN A 202 -10.48 -16.94 5.78
CA GLN A 202 -9.54 -17.88 6.35
C GLN A 202 -10.19 -19.21 6.73
N ASP A 203 -9.38 -20.26 6.70
CA ASP A 203 -9.71 -21.56 7.27
C ASP A 203 -10.03 -21.44 8.79
N PRO A 204 -11.15 -22.00 9.28
CA PRO A 204 -11.56 -21.86 10.68
C PRO A 204 -10.55 -22.38 11.71
N GLU A 205 -9.85 -23.47 11.41
CA GLU A 205 -8.85 -24.06 12.33
C GLU A 205 -7.60 -23.19 12.41
N ILE A 206 -7.14 -22.69 11.25
CA ILE A 206 -6.01 -21.77 11.19
C ILE A 206 -6.34 -20.44 11.86
N ALA A 207 -7.55 -19.91 11.67
CA ALA A 207 -8.02 -18.70 12.34
C ALA A 207 -7.99 -18.85 13.88
N ALA A 208 -8.45 -20.00 14.40
CA ALA A 208 -8.39 -20.31 15.84
C ALA A 208 -6.94 -20.40 16.35
N LEU A 209 -6.06 -21.02 15.56
CA LEU A 209 -4.63 -21.14 15.89
C LEU A 209 -3.92 -19.77 15.89
N ILE A 210 -4.21 -18.91 14.92
CA ILE A 210 -3.68 -17.53 14.86
C ILE A 210 -4.09 -16.77 16.13
N ARG A 211 -5.35 -16.86 16.56
CA ARG A 211 -5.82 -16.22 17.81
C ARG A 211 -5.06 -16.74 19.04
N LYS A 212 -4.79 -18.05 19.09
CA LYS A 212 -4.03 -18.67 20.19
C LYS A 212 -2.58 -18.18 20.22
N LEU A 213 -1.92 -18.09 19.06
CA LEU A 213 -0.55 -17.59 18.94
C LEU A 213 -0.45 -16.09 19.25
N GLU A 214 -1.44 -15.30 18.85
CA GLU A 214 -1.49 -13.87 19.17
C GLU A 214 -1.60 -13.65 20.68
N LYS A 215 -2.44 -14.42 21.38
CA LYS A 215 -2.52 -14.40 22.84
C LYS A 215 -1.17 -14.75 23.49
N LYS A 216 -0.52 -15.82 23.03
CA LYS A 216 0.82 -16.20 23.52
C LYS A 216 1.88 -15.14 23.22
N LYS A 217 1.77 -14.44 22.09
CA LYS A 217 2.69 -13.36 21.74
C LYS A 217 2.54 -12.21 22.74
N GLN A 218 1.31 -11.85 23.09
CA GLN A 218 1.05 -10.82 24.11
C GLN A 218 1.59 -11.25 25.48
N GLU A 219 1.38 -12.51 25.89
CA GLU A 219 1.96 -13.07 27.12
C GLU A 219 3.50 -13.03 27.10
N ALA A 220 4.13 -13.38 25.98
CA ALA A 220 5.58 -13.33 25.81
C ALA A 220 6.13 -11.90 25.88
N VAL A 221 5.41 -10.91 25.35
CA VAL A 221 5.78 -9.48 25.46
C VAL A 221 5.68 -9.01 26.91
N MET A 222 4.60 -9.36 27.62
CA MET A 222 4.43 -9.03 29.05
C MET A 222 5.49 -9.69 29.95
N GLN A 223 6.02 -10.84 29.53
CA GLN A 223 7.09 -11.55 30.22
C GLN A 223 8.50 -11.15 29.73
N GLU A 224 8.63 -10.08 28.93
CA GLU A 224 9.89 -9.60 28.35
C GLU A 224 10.66 -10.63 27.50
N ARG A 225 9.98 -11.70 27.05
CA ARG A 225 10.53 -12.73 26.16
C ARG A 225 10.45 -12.27 24.70
N PHE A 226 11.14 -11.18 24.37
CA PHE A 226 11.03 -10.50 23.07
C PHE A 226 11.44 -11.38 21.87
N ASP A 227 12.44 -12.25 22.03
CA ASP A 227 12.84 -13.18 20.97
C ASP A 227 11.77 -14.23 20.65
N TYR A 228 11.08 -14.72 21.67
CA TYR A 228 9.96 -15.66 21.51
C TYR A 228 8.74 -14.94 20.91
N ALA A 229 8.43 -13.72 21.37
CA ALA A 229 7.38 -12.89 20.77
C ALA A 229 7.65 -12.60 19.28
N LYS A 230 8.93 -12.38 18.89
CA LYS A 230 9.33 -12.19 17.50
C LYS A 230 9.12 -13.46 16.67
N LYS A 231 9.44 -14.65 17.20
CA LYS A 231 9.16 -15.94 16.54
C LYS A 231 7.66 -16.15 16.33
N LEU A 232 6.85 -15.90 17.36
CA LEU A 232 5.39 -16.00 17.29
C LEU A 232 4.80 -15.04 16.24
N LYS A 233 5.30 -13.80 16.17
CA LYS A 233 4.89 -12.83 15.14
C LYS A 233 5.12 -13.35 13.72
N THR A 234 6.29 -13.91 13.43
CA THR A 234 6.59 -14.48 12.10
C THR A 234 5.66 -15.64 11.79
N ALA A 235 5.47 -16.57 12.74
CA ALA A 235 4.58 -17.72 12.56
C ALA A 235 3.12 -17.30 12.28
N ILE A 236 2.62 -16.24 12.93
CA ILE A 236 1.28 -15.69 12.69
C ILE A 236 1.13 -15.19 11.24
N LEU A 237 2.12 -14.48 10.71
CA LEU A 237 2.09 -13.97 9.33
C LEU A 237 2.10 -15.10 8.29
N ASP A 238 2.87 -16.15 8.55
CA ASP A 238 2.92 -17.31 7.66
C ASP A 238 1.61 -18.10 7.71
N LEU A 239 1.03 -18.28 8.90
CA LEU A 239 -0.29 -18.92 9.07
C LEU A 239 -1.41 -18.12 8.40
N GLN A 240 -1.37 -16.79 8.37
CA GLN A 240 -2.37 -16.00 7.64
C GLN A 240 -2.38 -16.33 6.15
N LYS A 241 -1.21 -16.40 5.51
CA LYS A 241 -1.08 -16.78 4.09
C LYS A 241 -1.57 -18.21 3.82
N VAL A 242 -1.27 -19.12 4.75
CA VAL A 242 -1.74 -20.51 4.67
C VAL A 242 -3.26 -20.59 4.81
N GLY A 243 -3.82 -19.86 5.77
CA GLY A 243 -5.26 -19.82 6.05
C GLY A 243 -6.07 -19.34 4.84
N GLU A 244 -5.59 -18.31 4.13
CA GLU A 244 -6.21 -17.83 2.89
C GLU A 244 -6.16 -18.90 1.77
N LYS A 245 -5.02 -19.58 1.62
CA LYS A 245 -4.85 -20.61 0.59
C LYS A 245 -5.69 -21.85 0.88
N LEU A 246 -5.79 -22.28 2.14
CA LEU A 246 -6.67 -23.37 2.55
C LEU A 246 -8.14 -23.00 2.35
N GLY A 247 -8.55 -21.79 2.73
CA GLY A 247 -9.90 -21.29 2.48
C GLY A 247 -10.28 -21.33 0.99
N LYS A 248 -9.33 -20.98 0.10
CA LYS A 248 -9.54 -21.08 -1.35
C LYS A 248 -9.76 -22.52 -1.82
N PHE A 249 -8.96 -23.48 -1.34
CA PHE A 249 -9.13 -24.89 -1.68
C PHE A 249 -10.47 -25.46 -1.18
N GLU A 250 -10.96 -25.02 -0.02
CA GLU A 250 -12.27 -25.42 0.47
C GLU A 250 -13.42 -24.92 -0.42
N VAL A 251 -13.33 -23.67 -0.89
CA VAL A 251 -14.31 -23.11 -1.83
C VAL A 251 -14.27 -23.86 -3.16
N GLU A 252 -13.09 -24.13 -3.72
CA GLU A 252 -12.92 -24.90 -4.95
C GLU A 252 -13.44 -26.34 -4.83
N LYS A 253 -13.17 -27.00 -3.70
CA LYS A 253 -13.68 -28.33 -3.39
C LYS A 253 -15.21 -28.33 -3.39
N ARG A 254 -15.84 -27.35 -2.73
CA ARG A 254 -17.30 -27.25 -2.69
C ARG A 254 -17.88 -26.97 -4.08
N GLN A 255 -17.28 -26.07 -4.85
CA GLN A 255 -17.72 -25.80 -6.21
C GLN A 255 -17.66 -27.06 -7.09
N ALA A 256 -16.63 -27.88 -6.92
CA ALA A 256 -16.52 -29.16 -7.62
C ALA A 256 -17.62 -30.15 -7.20
N VAL A 257 -17.96 -30.21 -5.89
CA VAL A 257 -19.09 -31.02 -5.41
C VAL A 257 -20.43 -30.53 -5.97
N GLU A 258 -20.66 -29.21 -6.00
CA GLU A 258 -21.90 -28.62 -6.55
C GLU A 258 -22.02 -28.83 -8.07
N ASN A 259 -20.90 -28.92 -8.77
CA ASN A 259 -20.86 -29.24 -10.20
C ASN A 259 -20.82 -30.77 -10.47
N GLU A 260 -21.01 -31.60 -9.45
CA GLU A 260 -20.96 -33.07 -9.52
C GLU A 260 -19.62 -33.65 -10.03
N ASP A 261 -18.55 -32.85 -9.98
CA ASP A 261 -17.18 -33.24 -10.32
C ASP A 261 -16.49 -33.81 -9.07
N TYR A 262 -16.85 -35.05 -8.73
CA TYR A 262 -16.37 -35.72 -7.51
C TYR A 262 -14.87 -36.03 -7.55
N ASP A 263 -14.29 -36.24 -8.73
CA ASP A 263 -12.85 -36.50 -8.89
C ASP A 263 -12.02 -35.27 -8.55
N LYS A 264 -12.43 -34.10 -9.06
CA LYS A 264 -11.80 -32.83 -8.70
C LYS A 264 -12.02 -32.47 -7.23
N ALA A 265 -13.20 -32.75 -6.68
CA ALA A 265 -13.46 -32.57 -5.26
C ALA A 265 -12.55 -33.44 -4.38
N LYS A 266 -12.32 -34.70 -4.78
CA LYS A 266 -11.41 -35.62 -4.10
C LYS A 266 -9.96 -35.14 -4.17
N LEU A 267 -9.49 -34.71 -5.34
CA LEU A 267 -8.14 -34.16 -5.51
C LEU A 267 -7.94 -32.93 -4.62
N LYS A 268 -8.91 -32.00 -4.61
CA LYS A 268 -8.84 -30.79 -3.78
C LYS A 268 -8.85 -31.10 -2.28
N LYS A 269 -9.59 -32.14 -1.86
CA LYS A 269 -9.55 -32.64 -0.48
C LYS A 269 -8.14 -33.13 -0.09
N VAL A 270 -7.51 -33.95 -0.95
CA VAL A 270 -6.14 -34.44 -0.70
C VAL A 270 -5.14 -33.28 -0.64
N GLN A 271 -5.24 -32.32 -1.58
CA GLN A 271 -4.40 -31.11 -1.57
C GLN A 271 -4.58 -30.26 -0.31
N CYS A 272 -5.81 -30.12 0.21
CA CYS A 272 -6.06 -29.46 1.50
C CYS A 272 -5.32 -30.18 2.65
N GLU A 273 -5.47 -31.49 2.75
CA GLU A 273 -4.93 -32.31 3.84
C GLU A 273 -3.39 -32.35 3.81
N GLU A 274 -2.79 -32.59 2.64
CA GLU A 274 -1.34 -32.58 2.45
C GLU A 274 -0.73 -31.21 2.77
N TYR A 275 -1.34 -30.13 2.26
CA TYR A 275 -0.84 -28.78 2.52
C TYR A 275 -0.97 -28.41 4.00
N ARG A 276 -2.04 -28.84 4.68
CA ARG A 276 -2.21 -28.63 6.12
C ARG A 276 -1.13 -29.37 6.93
N LEU A 277 -0.88 -30.64 6.61
CA LEU A 277 0.15 -31.45 7.29
C LEU A 277 1.55 -30.87 7.09
N GLN A 278 1.88 -30.45 5.86
CA GLN A 278 3.16 -29.83 5.55
C GLN A 278 3.38 -28.57 6.40
N ILE A 279 2.38 -27.70 6.52
CA ILE A 279 2.52 -26.47 7.32
C ILE A 279 2.63 -26.76 8.82
N TYR A 280 1.89 -27.74 9.35
CA TYR A 280 2.01 -28.11 10.76
C TYR A 280 3.39 -28.66 11.10
N HIS A 281 4.01 -29.38 10.16
CA HIS A 281 5.39 -29.84 10.25
C HIS A 281 6.38 -28.67 10.14
N ASP A 282 6.26 -27.82 9.12
CA ASP A 282 7.19 -26.72 8.83
C ASP A 282 7.20 -25.64 9.92
N LEU A 283 6.05 -25.39 10.55
CA LEU A 283 5.93 -24.45 11.66
C LEU A 283 6.31 -25.05 13.01
N ASN A 284 6.50 -26.38 13.11
CA ASN A 284 6.77 -27.10 14.36
C ASN A 284 5.88 -26.60 15.52
N LEU A 285 4.56 -26.70 15.32
CA LEU A 285 3.54 -26.10 16.21
C LEU A 285 3.67 -26.50 17.68
N GLY A 286 4.19 -27.71 17.96
CA GLY A 286 4.43 -28.18 19.33
C GLY A 286 5.48 -27.37 20.09
N ASP A 287 6.52 -26.91 19.39
CA ASP A 287 7.60 -26.07 19.92
C ASP A 287 7.17 -24.60 20.03
N LEU A 288 6.46 -24.09 19.00
CA LEU A 288 5.87 -22.74 19.05
C LEU A 288 4.82 -22.59 20.15
N LEU A 289 4.02 -23.61 20.43
CA LEU A 289 3.02 -23.60 21.49
C LEU A 289 3.56 -24.10 22.83
N GLU A 290 4.86 -24.38 22.98
CA GLU A 290 5.49 -24.88 24.21
C GLU A 290 4.67 -25.99 24.90
N THR A 291 4.08 -26.91 24.12
CA THR A 291 3.16 -27.94 24.66
C THR A 291 3.83 -28.94 25.61
N GLY A 292 5.17 -29.00 25.62
CA GLY A 292 5.99 -29.85 26.50
C GLY A 292 6.71 -29.11 27.63
N GLY A 293 6.35 -27.85 27.94
CA GLY A 293 7.01 -27.02 28.96
C GLY A 293 8.23 -26.26 28.43
N SER A 294 8.52 -25.10 29.03
CA SER A 294 9.58 -24.17 28.59
C SER A 294 10.98 -24.81 28.66
N ARG A 295 11.65 -24.95 27.53
CA ARG A 295 13.07 -25.34 27.46
C ARG A 295 13.93 -24.08 27.32
N HIS A 296 14.36 -23.50 28.45
CA HIS A 296 15.30 -22.38 28.42
C HIS A 296 16.72 -22.83 28.82
N PRO A 297 17.77 -22.48 28.05
CA PRO A 297 19.14 -22.42 28.56
C PRO A 297 19.29 -21.29 29.58
N GLN A 298 20.06 -21.55 30.63
CA GLN A 298 20.24 -20.70 31.82
C GLN A 298 20.82 -19.31 31.52
N HIS A 299 20.45 -18.38 32.40
CA HIS A 299 20.91 -17.00 32.55
C HIS A 299 22.46 -16.90 32.49
N ILE A 300 22.99 -16.03 31.62
CA ILE A 300 24.39 -15.59 31.70
C ILE A 300 24.39 -14.32 32.57
N ASP A 301 24.77 -14.46 33.83
CA ASP A 301 25.11 -13.32 34.69
C ASP A 301 26.40 -12.67 34.19
N LEU A 302 26.31 -11.42 33.75
CA LEU A 302 27.47 -10.56 33.56
C LEU A 302 27.49 -9.54 34.69
N GLU A 303 28.39 -9.74 35.67
CA GLU A 303 28.70 -8.73 36.68
C GLU A 303 29.32 -7.47 36.04
N PRO A 304 28.97 -6.26 36.51
CA PRO A 304 29.53 -5.03 35.98
C PRO A 304 30.91 -4.73 36.59
N VAL A 305 31.94 -4.72 35.74
CA VAL A 305 33.30 -4.28 36.08
C VAL A 305 33.30 -2.78 36.41
N ARG A 306 33.61 -2.44 37.67
CA ARG A 306 33.91 -1.07 38.13
C ARG A 306 35.35 -0.71 37.79
N ASN A 307 35.55 0.40 37.08
CA ASN A 307 36.86 1.08 36.99
C ASN A 307 36.83 2.42 37.74
N PRO A 308 37.97 2.86 38.33
CA PRO A 308 38.03 3.93 39.33
C PRO A 308 38.22 5.33 38.73
N THR A 309 37.63 6.34 39.37
CA THR A 309 37.74 7.76 39.02
C THR A 309 38.97 8.41 39.69
N PRO A 310 39.74 9.30 39.01
CA PRO A 310 40.79 10.10 39.64
C PRO A 310 40.29 11.45 40.21
N PRO A 311 41.09 12.15 41.04
CA PRO A 311 40.58 12.92 42.17
C PRO A 311 40.35 14.42 41.95
N ARG A 312 39.47 14.90 42.83
CA ARG A 312 39.06 16.25 43.23
C ARG A 312 40.16 17.32 43.23
N LEU A 313 39.82 18.52 42.75
CA LEU A 313 40.40 19.80 43.21
C LEU A 313 39.30 20.72 43.73
N THR A 314 39.50 21.18 44.96
CA THR A 314 38.65 22.09 45.76
C THR A 314 39.37 23.43 45.92
N HIS A 315 38.66 24.56 45.80
CA HIS A 315 38.87 25.82 46.57
C HIS A 315 37.71 26.79 46.24
N LEU A 316 36.70 26.93 47.12
CA LEU A 316 36.44 28.06 48.06
C LEU A 316 36.24 29.42 47.36
N SER A 317 35.07 30.08 47.42
CA SER A 317 34.56 30.81 48.61
C SER A 317 33.10 31.34 48.43
N PRO A 318 32.43 31.81 49.51
CA PRO A 318 30.97 31.79 49.67
C PRO A 318 30.27 33.16 49.54
N ARG A 319 28.98 33.18 49.17
CA ARG A 319 28.07 34.31 49.43
C ARG A 319 26.57 33.92 49.38
N THR A 320 25.94 34.06 50.55
CA THR A 320 24.55 34.46 50.88
C THR A 320 23.33 33.83 50.17
N PRO A 321 22.34 33.28 50.91
CA PRO A 321 21.07 32.77 50.36
C PRO A 321 19.96 33.85 50.36
N PRO A 322 18.95 33.72 49.47
CA PRO A 322 17.64 34.25 49.76
C PRO A 322 16.52 33.19 49.73
N ARG A 323 15.78 33.20 50.85
CA ARG A 323 14.32 33.12 51.05
C ARG A 323 13.53 31.96 50.42
N THR A 324 13.05 31.13 51.35
CA THR A 324 11.89 30.25 51.30
C THR A 324 10.59 30.94 50.85
N PRO A 325 9.71 30.27 50.08
CA PRO A 325 8.32 30.71 49.88
C PRO A 325 7.41 30.32 51.08
N PRO A 326 6.32 31.06 51.33
CA PRO A 326 5.42 30.87 52.46
C PRO A 326 4.35 29.78 52.23
N PRO A 327 3.61 29.37 53.29
CA PRO A 327 2.87 28.11 53.32
C PRO A 327 1.49 28.18 52.65
N ARG A 328 1.05 26.98 52.22
CA ARG A 328 -0.29 26.68 51.71
C ARG A 328 -1.37 27.04 52.74
N THR A 329 -2.45 27.66 52.28
CA THR A 329 -3.72 27.78 53.01
C THR A 329 -4.84 27.00 52.31
N PRO A 330 -5.90 26.63 53.04
CA PRO A 330 -6.86 25.59 52.66
C PRO A 330 -7.96 26.05 51.69
N TYR A 331 -8.49 25.12 50.91
CA TYR A 331 -9.65 25.28 50.02
C TYR A 331 -10.90 25.74 50.80
N ASP A 332 -11.57 26.80 50.33
CA ASP A 332 -12.92 27.20 50.74
C ASP A 332 -13.91 26.71 49.65
N GLU A 333 -14.81 25.79 50.02
CA GLU A 333 -15.92 25.31 49.21
C GLU A 333 -17.03 26.35 49.17
N ARG A 334 -17.26 27.02 48.03
CA ARG A 334 -18.56 27.67 47.73
C ARG A 334 -18.98 27.45 46.28
N PRO A 335 -20.23 27.04 46.03
CA PRO A 335 -20.73 26.81 44.68
C PRO A 335 -21.13 28.13 43.99
N LEU A 336 -20.81 28.24 42.70
CA LEU A 336 -21.31 29.29 41.80
C LEU A 336 -22.29 28.69 40.76
N PRO A 337 -23.23 29.49 40.23
CA PRO A 337 -24.58 29.05 39.88
C PRO A 337 -24.70 28.43 38.48
N ALA A 338 -25.64 27.48 38.36
CA ALA A 338 -26.10 26.91 37.09
C ALA A 338 -26.77 27.98 36.20
N MET A 339 -26.26 28.18 34.98
CA MET A 339 -26.95 28.92 33.93
C MET A 339 -27.70 27.99 32.97
N LYS A 340 -28.92 28.43 32.68
CA LYS A 340 -29.98 27.80 31.90
C LYS A 340 -29.59 27.66 30.42
N ARG A 341 -30.03 26.56 29.80
CA ARG A 341 -30.03 26.34 28.35
C ARG A 341 -30.82 27.44 27.61
N PRO A 342 -30.34 27.96 26.46
CA PRO A 342 -31.21 28.53 25.45
C PRO A 342 -31.88 27.43 24.60
N PRO A 343 -33.03 27.71 23.96
CA PRO A 343 -33.78 26.76 23.14
C PRO A 343 -33.11 26.49 21.79
N PRO A 344 -33.53 25.44 21.05
CA PRO A 344 -32.84 25.00 19.84
C PRO A 344 -33.10 25.97 18.68
N VAL A 345 -32.02 26.36 18.00
CA VAL A 345 -32.10 27.06 16.71
C VAL A 345 -32.30 25.99 15.63
N THR A 346 -33.28 26.27 14.77
CA THR A 346 -33.74 25.48 13.63
C THR A 346 -32.63 25.17 12.64
N GLU A 347 -32.68 23.95 12.11
CA GLU A 347 -31.92 23.50 10.94
C GLU A 347 -32.30 24.36 9.73
N GLU A 348 -31.33 25.12 9.20
CA GLU A 348 -31.40 25.62 7.83
C GLU A 348 -30.31 24.91 7.01
N GLU A 349 -30.76 24.34 5.90
CA GLU A 349 -29.96 23.64 4.90
C GLU A 349 -28.96 24.60 4.24
N GLU A 350 -27.66 24.47 4.52
CA GLU A 350 -26.66 25.13 3.69
C GLU A 350 -26.31 24.28 2.47
N GLN A 351 -26.88 24.73 1.35
CA GLN A 351 -26.61 24.31 0.00
C GLN A 351 -25.13 24.54 -0.36
N VAL A 352 -24.52 23.54 -0.98
CA VAL A 352 -23.21 23.65 -1.62
C VAL A 352 -23.39 24.51 -2.87
N VAL A 353 -23.05 25.80 -2.78
CA VAL A 353 -23.01 26.68 -3.95
C VAL A 353 -21.60 26.67 -4.54
N ASP A 354 -21.50 26.04 -5.71
CA ASP A 354 -20.43 26.26 -6.68
C ASP A 354 -20.57 27.67 -7.26
N THR A 355 -19.64 28.57 -6.95
CA THR A 355 -19.43 29.79 -7.75
C THR A 355 -17.96 30.08 -7.89
N GLY A 356 -17.50 30.07 -9.14
CA GLY A 356 -16.20 30.56 -9.53
C GLY A 356 -16.03 32.06 -9.28
N GLY A 357 -14.77 32.45 -9.08
CA GLY A 357 -14.20 33.77 -9.37
C GLY A 357 -15.02 35.00 -8.96
N GLY A 358 -14.98 35.37 -7.69
CA GLY A 358 -15.42 36.68 -7.19
C GLY A 358 -15.12 36.82 -5.70
N GLY A 359 -14.45 37.88 -5.27
CA GLY A 359 -13.93 38.06 -3.91
C GLY A 359 -15.02 37.99 -2.82
N ILE A 360 -14.73 37.28 -1.73
CA ILE A 360 -15.63 37.06 -0.59
C ILE A 360 -15.46 38.21 0.42
N THR A 361 -16.53 38.96 0.69
CA THR A 361 -16.58 40.18 1.52
C THR A 361 -16.88 39.93 3.02
N GLY A 362 -16.78 38.70 3.53
CA GLY A 362 -16.98 38.38 4.95
C GLY A 362 -15.73 38.62 5.81
N GLU A 363 -15.92 38.94 7.09
CA GLU A 363 -14.82 38.91 8.08
C GLU A 363 -14.50 37.46 8.48
N PRO A 364 -13.21 37.11 8.71
CA PRO A 364 -12.82 35.78 9.15
C PRO A 364 -13.40 35.46 10.53
N GLU A 365 -13.64 34.18 10.80
CA GLU A 365 -14.05 33.73 12.13
C GLU A 365 -12.98 34.05 13.20
N PRO A 366 -13.39 34.34 14.45
CA PRO A 366 -12.44 34.62 15.52
C PRO A 366 -11.59 33.40 15.87
N LEU A 367 -10.36 33.65 16.32
CA LEU A 367 -9.45 32.62 16.79
C LEU A 367 -10.00 31.94 18.05
N SER A 368 -9.85 30.61 18.14
CA SER A 368 -10.13 29.91 19.40
C SER A 368 -9.12 30.30 20.48
N GLU A 369 -9.47 30.21 21.76
CA GLU A 369 -8.51 30.51 22.84
C GLU A 369 -7.23 29.66 22.77
N LYS A 370 -7.33 28.43 22.27
CA LYS A 370 -6.19 27.55 22.06
C LYS A 370 -5.31 28.08 20.94
N ASP A 371 -5.89 28.41 19.80
CA ASP A 371 -5.15 28.92 18.64
C ASP A 371 -4.52 30.28 18.93
N LEU A 372 -5.20 31.14 19.70
CA LEU A 372 -4.68 32.43 20.14
C LEU A 372 -3.43 32.27 21.03
N ARG A 373 -3.42 31.27 21.94
CA ARG A 373 -2.24 30.96 22.77
C ARG A 373 -1.09 30.39 21.94
N GLU A 374 -1.37 29.51 20.99
CA GLU A 374 -0.35 28.89 20.14
C GLU A 374 0.24 29.86 19.12
N ALA A 375 -0.57 30.81 18.62
CA ALA A 375 -0.18 31.81 17.63
C ALA A 375 0.22 33.17 18.24
N SER A 376 0.38 33.28 19.56
CA SER A 376 0.62 34.55 20.27
C SER A 376 1.75 35.38 19.64
N ALA A 377 2.90 34.75 19.37
CA ALA A 377 4.03 35.42 18.74
C ALA A 377 3.75 35.92 17.31
N ALA A 378 2.83 35.30 16.57
CA ALA A 378 2.40 35.78 15.26
C ALA A 378 1.34 36.90 15.41
N VAL A 379 0.47 36.81 16.42
CA VAL A 379 -0.53 37.83 16.74
C VAL A 379 0.13 39.13 17.18
N ASP A 380 1.16 39.07 18.02
CA ASP A 380 1.90 40.23 18.52
C ASP A 380 2.58 41.03 17.39
N VAL A 381 2.94 40.38 16.27
CA VAL A 381 3.63 41.01 15.13
C VAL A 381 2.67 41.43 14.02
N PHE A 382 1.79 40.52 13.59
CA PHE A 382 0.95 40.70 12.41
C PHE A 382 -0.48 41.15 12.73
N GLY A 383 -0.82 41.18 14.02
CA GLY A 383 -2.15 41.50 14.51
C GLY A 383 -3.12 40.32 14.45
N GLU A 384 -4.05 40.29 15.40
CA GLU A 384 -5.09 39.27 15.49
C GLU A 384 -5.93 39.12 14.21
N PRO A 385 -6.37 40.20 13.52
CA PRO A 385 -7.21 40.05 12.32
C PRO A 385 -6.51 39.30 11.18
N LEU A 386 -5.21 39.52 10.99
CA LEU A 386 -4.44 38.84 9.95
C LEU A 386 -4.25 37.37 10.31
N VAL A 387 -3.90 37.08 11.57
CA VAL A 387 -3.71 35.71 12.03
C VAL A 387 -5.04 34.93 11.98
N ALA A 388 -6.18 35.58 12.29
CA ALA A 388 -7.50 34.99 12.15
C ALA A 388 -7.79 34.56 10.69
N LYS A 389 -7.45 35.41 9.71
CA LYS A 389 -7.52 35.03 8.28
C LYS A 389 -6.67 33.79 7.97
N ALA A 390 -5.47 33.68 8.52
CA ALA A 390 -4.59 32.50 8.34
C ALA A 390 -5.15 31.22 8.99
N TYR A 391 -6.08 31.35 9.96
CA TYR A 391 -6.77 30.24 10.62
C TYR A 391 -8.14 29.91 10.02
N SER A 392 -8.69 30.79 9.19
CA SER A 392 -10.03 30.65 8.63
C SER A 392 -10.24 29.34 7.86
N LYS A 393 -11.44 28.79 7.96
CA LYS A 393 -11.93 27.65 7.17
C LYS A 393 -11.94 27.99 5.67
N THR A 394 -12.12 29.26 5.32
CA THR A 394 -12.08 29.75 3.95
C THR A 394 -10.64 29.83 3.43
N TRP A 395 -10.32 29.03 2.42
CA TRP A 395 -8.95 28.89 1.92
C TRP A 395 -8.38 30.15 1.28
N SER A 396 -9.22 30.96 0.63
CA SER A 396 -8.80 32.22 0.00
C SER A 396 -8.37 33.25 1.04
N TYR A 397 -8.99 33.29 2.23
CA TYR A 397 -8.50 34.13 3.34
C TYR A 397 -7.15 33.66 3.87
N ARG A 398 -6.91 32.34 3.91
CA ARG A 398 -5.60 31.83 4.31
C ARG A 398 -4.50 32.20 3.32
N GLU A 399 -4.79 32.12 2.02
CA GLU A 399 -3.86 32.57 0.98
C GLU A 399 -3.61 34.08 1.06
N ASP A 400 -4.67 34.89 1.16
CA ASP A 400 -4.60 36.35 1.31
C ASP A 400 -3.76 36.74 2.54
N ALA A 401 -3.94 36.06 3.67
CA ALA A 401 -3.16 36.30 4.87
C ALA A 401 -1.65 36.07 4.65
N LEU A 402 -1.27 35.01 3.95
CA LEU A 402 0.14 34.72 3.65
C LEU A 402 0.74 35.75 2.69
N LEU A 403 -0.03 36.22 1.72
CA LEU A 403 0.38 37.31 0.81
C LEU A 403 0.48 38.65 1.55
N ALA A 404 -0.40 38.92 2.50
CA ALA A 404 -0.34 40.10 3.36
C ALA A 404 0.91 40.07 4.25
N VAL A 405 1.24 38.93 4.87
CA VAL A 405 2.48 38.73 5.64
C VAL A 405 3.70 38.92 4.75
N TYR A 406 3.69 38.34 3.54
CA TYR A 406 4.75 38.55 2.55
C TYR A 406 4.99 40.04 2.30
N LYS A 407 3.93 40.78 2.01
CA LYS A 407 4.00 42.22 1.75
C LYS A 407 4.55 42.98 2.95
N GLN A 408 3.97 42.77 4.14
CA GLN A 408 4.36 43.46 5.38
C GLN A 408 5.84 43.21 5.73
N MET A 409 6.33 41.99 5.55
CA MET A 409 7.74 41.67 5.78
C MET A 409 8.67 42.26 4.70
N SER A 410 8.25 42.28 3.44
CA SER A 410 9.05 42.83 2.34
C SER A 410 9.24 44.36 2.47
N GLU A 411 8.22 45.05 2.99
CA GLU A 411 8.19 46.51 3.20
C GLU A 411 8.92 46.95 4.48
N MET A 412 9.28 46.03 5.37
CA MET A 412 9.97 46.34 6.63
C MET A 412 11.33 47.03 6.38
N SER A 413 11.57 48.16 7.06
CA SER A 413 12.78 48.97 6.88
C SER A 413 14.04 48.29 7.43
N THR A 414 15.19 48.55 6.81
CA THR A 414 16.50 48.09 7.32
C THR A 414 16.91 48.77 8.63
N SER A 415 16.24 49.85 9.02
CA SER A 415 16.45 50.57 10.30
C SER A 415 15.72 49.95 11.50
N THR A 416 14.87 48.95 11.28
CA THR A 416 14.09 48.29 12.35
C THR A 416 15.02 47.55 13.34
N PRO A 417 14.75 47.61 14.66
CA PRO A 417 15.53 46.88 15.65
C PRO A 417 15.62 45.38 15.34
N LYS A 418 16.80 44.78 15.56
CA LYS A 418 17.03 43.36 15.25
C LYS A 418 16.09 42.42 16.00
N ASP A 419 15.68 42.78 17.21
CA ASP A 419 14.77 41.94 18.01
C ASP A 419 13.36 41.90 17.42
N GLU A 420 12.87 43.02 16.88
CA GLU A 420 11.59 43.08 16.17
C GLU A 420 11.66 42.27 14.85
N VAL A 421 12.74 42.41 14.09
CA VAL A 421 12.98 41.61 12.87
C VAL A 421 12.98 40.10 13.17
N LYS A 422 13.63 39.68 14.25
CA LYS A 422 13.65 38.27 14.68
C LYS A 422 12.29 37.79 15.16
N THR A 423 11.53 38.64 15.84
CA THR A 423 10.18 38.30 16.31
C THR A 423 9.24 38.14 15.11
N ALA A 424 9.33 39.03 14.12
CA ALA A 424 8.59 38.92 12.87
C ALA A 424 8.96 37.67 12.06
N LEU A 425 10.25 37.33 12.00
CA LEU A 425 10.71 36.08 11.41
C LEU A 425 10.06 34.86 12.09
N LYS A 426 10.07 34.80 13.43
CA LYS A 426 9.47 33.67 14.17
C LYS A 426 7.97 33.53 13.89
N GLY A 427 7.23 34.63 13.92
CA GLY A 427 5.80 34.64 13.61
C GLY A 427 5.52 34.17 12.17
N ALA A 428 6.29 34.65 11.19
CA ALA A 428 6.10 34.27 9.80
C ALA A 428 6.47 32.81 9.53
N VAL A 429 7.55 32.31 10.13
CA VAL A 429 7.96 30.90 10.03
C VAL A 429 6.90 29.98 10.66
N TYR A 430 6.27 30.40 11.76
CA TYR A 430 5.14 29.69 12.36
C TYR A 430 3.95 29.58 11.39
N LEU A 431 3.58 30.68 10.71
CA LEU A 431 2.53 30.67 9.70
C LEU A 431 2.91 29.84 8.46
N CYS A 432 4.16 29.90 8.00
CA CYS A 432 4.69 29.05 6.94
C CYS A 432 4.56 27.56 7.29
N LYS A 433 4.94 27.16 8.51
CA LYS A 433 4.80 25.78 8.99
C LYS A 433 3.37 25.29 8.88
N ARG A 434 2.40 26.12 9.27
CA ARG A 434 0.97 25.82 9.14
C ARG A 434 0.53 25.74 7.68
N ALA A 435 0.94 26.71 6.85
CA ALA A 435 0.61 26.76 5.42
C ALA A 435 1.15 25.55 4.64
N ILE A 436 2.35 25.05 4.99
CA ILE A 436 2.95 23.86 4.34
C ILE A 436 2.09 22.60 4.57
N ARG A 437 1.41 22.53 5.72
CA ARG A 437 0.49 21.44 6.07
C ARG A 437 -0.89 21.56 5.42
N ASP A 438 -1.19 22.68 4.76
CA ASP A 438 -2.51 22.92 4.20
C ASP A 438 -2.85 21.88 3.12
N LYS A 439 -4.12 21.47 3.07
CA LYS A 439 -4.63 20.53 2.07
C LYS A 439 -4.83 21.22 0.72
N VAL A 440 -5.10 22.52 0.72
CA VAL A 440 -5.34 23.32 -0.47
C VAL A 440 -4.00 23.72 -1.08
N TYR A 441 -3.81 23.37 -2.36
CA TYR A 441 -2.55 23.59 -3.07
C TYR A 441 -2.14 25.07 -3.17
N ALA A 442 -3.10 25.99 -3.37
CA ALA A 442 -2.83 27.43 -3.45
C ALA A 442 -2.19 27.97 -2.15
N VAL A 443 -2.78 27.63 -1.01
CA VAL A 443 -2.26 28.02 0.32
C VAL A 443 -0.88 27.40 0.58
N PHE A 444 -0.69 26.12 0.24
CA PHE A 444 0.62 25.46 0.30
C PHE A 444 1.67 26.22 -0.54
N LYS A 445 1.31 26.60 -1.77
CA LYS A 445 2.22 27.32 -2.69
C LYS A 445 2.55 28.72 -2.17
N ALA A 446 1.57 29.45 -1.63
CA ALA A 446 1.79 30.73 -0.97
C ALA A 446 2.73 30.60 0.24
N GLY A 447 2.59 29.53 1.03
CA GLY A 447 3.50 29.21 2.13
C GLY A 447 4.95 28.98 1.68
N LEU A 448 5.15 28.23 0.59
CA LEU A 448 6.49 28.06 -0.01
C LEU A 448 7.07 29.37 -0.55
N HIS A 449 6.23 30.21 -1.16
CA HIS A 449 6.64 31.51 -1.69
C HIS A 449 7.09 32.46 -0.58
N LEU A 450 6.34 32.52 0.52
CA LEU A 450 6.72 33.27 1.71
C LEU A 450 8.03 32.75 2.32
N LEU A 451 8.16 31.42 2.49
CA LEU A 451 9.39 30.81 3.02
C LEU A 451 10.61 31.10 2.13
N LYS A 452 10.44 31.10 0.81
CA LYS A 452 11.51 31.47 -0.13
C LYS A 452 11.96 32.90 0.08
N MET A 453 11.04 33.87 0.08
CA MET A 453 11.35 35.28 0.30
C MET A 453 12.02 35.50 1.67
N ILE A 454 11.57 34.80 2.71
CA ILE A 454 12.22 34.84 4.03
C ILE A 454 13.71 34.47 3.93
N LEU A 455 14.02 33.35 3.27
CA LEU A 455 15.39 32.82 3.19
C LEU A 455 16.27 33.55 2.15
N THR A 456 15.72 34.09 1.07
CA THR A 456 16.51 34.68 -0.03
C THR A 456 16.55 36.20 -0.02
N GLU A 457 15.58 36.86 0.63
CA GLU A 457 15.44 38.32 0.58
C GLU A 457 15.43 38.92 1.99
N TYR A 458 14.52 38.50 2.87
CA TYR A 458 14.34 39.08 4.20
C TYR A 458 15.55 38.89 5.12
N CYS A 459 15.96 37.63 5.36
CA CYS A 459 17.09 37.35 6.25
C CYS A 459 18.40 38.02 5.77
N PRO A 460 18.74 38.00 4.46
CA PRO A 460 19.88 38.75 3.93
C PRO A 460 19.75 40.28 4.06
N LYS A 461 18.58 40.85 3.73
CA LYS A 461 18.31 42.30 3.80
C LYS A 461 18.56 42.86 5.20
N HIS A 462 18.18 42.12 6.24
CA HIS A 462 18.37 42.53 7.64
C HIS A 462 19.67 42.00 8.28
N LYS A 463 20.56 41.37 7.50
CA LYS A 463 21.86 40.84 7.96
C LYS A 463 21.72 39.93 9.18
N LEU A 464 20.77 39.01 9.12
CA LEU A 464 20.57 38.01 10.17
C LEU A 464 21.71 36.98 10.17
N GLY A 465 22.06 36.47 11.35
CA GLY A 465 23.16 35.52 11.51
C GLY A 465 22.82 34.13 10.95
N LYS A 466 23.85 33.32 10.66
CA LYS A 466 23.71 31.94 10.17
C LYS A 466 22.81 31.06 11.05
N SER A 467 22.79 31.32 12.36
CA SER A 467 21.92 30.61 13.33
C SER A 467 20.43 30.74 13.01
N GLU A 468 19.99 31.88 12.48
CA GLU A 468 18.58 32.11 12.14
C GLU A 468 18.16 31.30 10.90
N PHE A 469 19.06 31.17 9.92
CA PHE A 469 18.85 30.30 8.75
C PHE A 469 18.74 28.84 9.16
N VAL A 470 19.66 28.35 10.00
CA VAL A 470 19.63 26.98 10.53
C VAL A 470 18.32 26.73 11.26
N HIS A 471 17.95 27.60 12.21
CA HIS A 471 16.72 27.48 12.98
C HIS A 471 15.45 27.49 12.11
N THR A 472 15.39 28.39 11.13
CA THR A 472 14.26 28.48 10.20
C THR A 472 14.09 27.19 9.42
N VAL A 473 15.18 26.65 8.88
CA VAL A 473 15.16 25.39 8.11
C VAL A 473 14.75 24.22 9.01
N GLU A 474 15.32 24.10 10.21
CA GLU A 474 14.99 23.02 11.16
C GLU A 474 13.50 22.98 11.53
N ILE A 475 12.85 24.15 11.66
CA ILE A 475 11.41 24.22 11.98
C ILE A 475 10.53 23.72 10.83
N VAL A 476 10.87 24.07 9.58
CA VAL A 476 10.01 23.78 8.41
C VAL A 476 10.30 22.43 7.76
N MET A 477 11.51 21.89 7.93
CA MET A 477 11.93 20.62 7.31
C MET A 477 11.03 19.42 7.65
N PRO A 478 10.58 19.20 8.90
CA PRO A 478 9.66 18.10 9.22
C PRO A 478 8.34 18.17 8.43
N GLU A 479 7.79 19.38 8.25
CA GLU A 479 6.55 19.55 7.49
C GLU A 479 6.76 19.41 5.99
N LEU A 480 7.91 19.87 5.47
CA LEU A 480 8.29 19.62 4.08
C LEU A 480 8.51 18.13 3.80
N PHE A 481 9.10 17.38 4.73
CA PHE A 481 9.21 15.92 4.60
C PHE A 481 7.84 15.24 4.60
N ASN A 482 6.94 15.63 5.50
CA ASN A 482 5.56 15.11 5.48
C ASN A 482 4.86 15.43 4.15
N LYS A 483 5.01 16.65 3.64
CA LYS A 483 4.42 17.09 2.38
C LYS A 483 5.04 16.43 1.16
N SER A 484 6.33 16.10 1.21
CA SER A 484 7.02 15.33 0.16
C SER A 484 6.46 13.92 -0.01
N ALA A 485 5.76 13.40 1.00
CA ALA A 485 5.10 12.09 1.01
C ALA A 485 3.57 12.14 0.78
N ASP A 486 3.01 13.32 0.47
CA ASP A 486 1.58 13.55 0.25
C ASP A 486 0.95 12.61 -0.80
N THR A 487 -0.36 12.34 -0.72
CA THR A 487 -1.09 11.54 -1.70
C THR A 487 -1.12 12.20 -3.09
N ALA A 488 -1.19 13.53 -3.16
CA ALA A 488 -1.20 14.30 -4.40
C ALA A 488 0.21 14.44 -4.98
N SER A 489 0.44 14.04 -6.23
CA SER A 489 1.76 14.09 -6.88
C SER A 489 2.32 15.49 -6.96
N ARG A 490 1.49 16.46 -7.35
CA ARG A 490 1.89 17.86 -7.46
C ARG A 490 2.47 18.41 -6.15
N ASN A 491 1.84 18.12 -5.01
CA ASN A 491 2.32 18.53 -3.68
C ASN A 491 3.66 17.89 -3.36
N ARG A 492 3.80 16.59 -3.63
CA ARG A 492 5.04 15.85 -3.38
C ARG A 492 6.20 16.42 -4.19
N ASP A 493 5.99 16.60 -5.49
CA ASP A 493 7.03 17.02 -6.42
C ASP A 493 7.46 18.46 -6.11
N ASP A 494 6.53 19.35 -5.80
CA ASP A 494 6.84 20.72 -5.40
C ASP A 494 7.58 20.78 -4.06
N ALA A 495 7.19 19.99 -3.06
CA ALA A 495 7.90 19.93 -1.78
C ALA A 495 9.33 19.40 -1.95
N LYS A 496 9.51 18.33 -2.73
CA LYS A 496 10.81 17.75 -3.10
C LYS A 496 11.70 18.75 -3.83
N ASN A 497 11.16 19.42 -4.84
CA ASN A 497 11.86 20.44 -5.61
C ASN A 497 12.23 21.65 -4.74
N PHE A 498 11.35 22.06 -3.84
CA PHE A 498 11.62 23.16 -2.92
C PHE A 498 12.75 22.82 -1.94
N ILE A 499 12.81 21.60 -1.39
CA ILE A 499 13.92 21.16 -0.53
C ILE A 499 15.25 21.21 -1.32
N LYS A 500 15.24 20.72 -2.58
CA LYS A 500 16.41 20.79 -3.48
C LYS A 500 16.83 22.23 -3.78
N GLU A 501 15.86 23.12 -4.02
CA GLU A 501 16.10 24.54 -4.27
C GLU A 501 16.68 25.23 -3.03
N MET A 502 16.09 24.96 -1.86
CA MET A 502 16.51 25.51 -0.57
C MET A 502 17.94 25.12 -0.20
N ALA A 503 18.38 23.91 -0.56
CA ALA A 503 19.77 23.47 -0.39
C ALA A 503 20.77 24.27 -1.24
N ASN A 504 20.31 24.95 -2.30
CA ASN A 504 21.14 25.74 -3.22
C ASN A 504 21.06 27.25 -2.98
N PHE A 505 20.27 27.72 -2.01
CA PHE A 505 20.24 29.15 -1.69
C PHE A 505 21.60 29.64 -1.17
N PRO A 506 22.09 30.82 -1.60
CA PRO A 506 23.46 31.28 -1.30
C PRO A 506 23.81 31.32 0.18
N GLU A 507 22.86 31.71 1.04
CA GLU A 507 23.06 31.82 2.50
C GLU A 507 22.80 30.51 3.25
N VAL A 508 21.97 29.62 2.69
CA VAL A 508 21.64 28.33 3.31
C VAL A 508 22.69 27.27 2.97
N ARG A 509 23.19 27.26 1.73
CA ARG A 509 24.16 26.26 1.25
C ARG A 509 25.40 26.15 2.15
N PRO A 510 26.06 27.23 2.62
CA PRO A 510 27.23 27.13 3.49
C PRO A 510 26.95 26.58 4.89
N THR A 511 25.68 26.54 5.33
CA THR A 511 25.31 26.02 6.65
C THR A 511 25.22 24.50 6.69
N ASN A 512 25.10 23.83 5.53
CA ASN A 512 24.94 22.39 5.40
C ASN A 512 23.76 21.78 6.18
N VAL A 513 22.82 22.61 6.66
CA VAL A 513 21.66 22.16 7.46
C VAL A 513 20.72 21.26 6.66
N VAL A 514 20.45 21.58 5.38
CA VAL A 514 19.52 20.79 4.56
C VAL A 514 20.05 19.37 4.28
N PRO A 515 21.30 19.18 3.81
CA PRO A 515 21.93 17.85 3.73
C PRO A 515 21.90 17.09 5.06
N HIS A 516 22.26 17.76 6.16
CA HIS A 516 22.31 17.14 7.50
C HIS A 516 20.92 16.63 7.94
N GLU A 517 19.87 17.43 7.76
CA GLU A 517 18.49 17.02 8.03
C GLU A 517 18.02 15.87 7.12
N CYS A 518 18.41 15.87 5.84
CA CYS A 518 18.05 14.81 4.90
C CYS A 518 18.71 13.47 5.24
N LEU A 519 19.94 13.50 5.76
CA LEU A 519 20.76 12.31 6.05
C LEU A 519 20.61 11.75 7.47
N LYS A 520 19.79 12.34 8.36
CA LYS A 520 19.52 11.71 9.67
C LYS A 520 18.97 10.28 9.46
N PRO A 521 19.41 9.27 10.23
CA PRO A 521 18.97 7.88 10.04
C PRO A 521 17.45 7.72 9.95
N ILE A 522 16.98 6.88 9.03
CA ILE A 522 15.55 6.54 8.92
C ILE A 522 15.19 5.60 10.08
N LYS A 523 14.11 5.91 10.80
CA LYS A 523 13.54 4.97 11.78
C LYS A 523 12.93 3.78 11.02
N MET A 524 13.25 2.55 11.41
CA MET A 524 12.69 1.34 10.76
C MET A 524 11.17 1.19 10.94
N THR A 525 10.58 1.95 11.86
CA THR A 525 9.12 2.06 12.06
C THR A 525 8.45 3.06 11.12
N LEU A 526 9.21 3.84 10.35
CA LEU A 526 8.67 4.83 9.43
C LEU A 526 7.90 4.15 8.29
N ALA A 527 6.77 4.71 7.90
CA ALA A 527 5.98 4.17 6.80
C ALA A 527 6.77 4.19 5.48
N PRO A 528 6.51 3.26 4.53
CA PRO A 528 7.27 3.13 3.29
C PRO A 528 7.35 4.41 2.44
N ARG A 529 6.22 5.13 2.32
CA ARG A 529 6.11 6.30 1.43
C ARG A 529 6.94 7.51 1.90
N PRO A 530 6.90 7.93 3.18
CA PRO A 530 7.84 8.91 3.71
C PRO A 530 9.31 8.49 3.59
N ALA A 531 9.63 7.22 3.87
CA ALA A 531 10.99 6.69 3.76
C ALA A 531 11.52 6.78 2.32
N GLN A 532 10.71 6.34 1.35
CA GLN A 532 11.02 6.43 -0.08
C GLN A 532 11.21 7.89 -0.52
N SER A 533 10.30 8.79 -0.13
CA SER A 533 10.38 10.21 -0.48
C SER A 533 11.70 10.83 -0.02
N ARG A 534 12.14 10.49 1.20
CA ARG A 534 13.38 11.00 1.77
C ARG A 534 14.62 10.49 1.03
N LEU A 535 14.64 9.21 0.64
CA LEU A 535 15.71 8.67 -0.21
C LEU A 535 15.76 9.35 -1.58
N GLU A 536 14.61 9.60 -2.20
CA GLU A 536 14.54 10.33 -3.48
C GLU A 536 15.07 11.77 -3.33
N ILE A 537 14.79 12.44 -2.21
CA ILE A 537 15.37 13.75 -1.91
C ILE A 537 16.89 13.67 -1.79
N VAL A 538 17.43 12.67 -1.08
CA VAL A 538 18.88 12.44 -0.96
C VAL A 538 19.50 12.17 -2.33
N GLU A 539 18.86 11.37 -3.18
CA GLU A 539 19.30 11.10 -4.56
C GLU A 539 19.38 12.40 -5.39
N MET A 540 18.35 13.25 -5.30
CA MET A 540 18.33 14.55 -5.99
C MET A 540 19.37 15.52 -5.46
N LEU A 541 19.55 15.57 -4.13
CA LEU A 541 20.55 16.43 -3.49
C LEU A 541 21.95 16.01 -3.90
N TYR A 542 22.25 14.70 -3.86
CA TYR A 542 23.52 14.14 -4.32
C TYR A 542 23.82 14.54 -5.78
N LYS A 543 22.84 14.40 -6.69
CA LYS A 543 22.98 14.82 -8.10
C LYS A 543 23.19 16.32 -8.28
N SER A 544 22.74 17.16 -7.34
CA SER A 544 22.82 18.63 -7.45
C SER A 544 24.01 19.26 -6.76
N LEU A 545 24.40 18.75 -5.58
CA LEU A 545 25.47 19.29 -4.75
C LEU A 545 26.78 18.52 -4.95
N GLY A 546 26.69 17.21 -5.23
CA GLY A 546 27.82 16.30 -5.24
C GLY A 546 28.42 16.06 -3.84
N VAL A 547 29.42 15.19 -3.79
CA VAL A 547 30.17 14.82 -2.57
C VAL A 547 31.52 15.54 -2.42
N LYS A 548 31.88 16.38 -3.40
CA LYS A 548 33.16 17.10 -3.42
C LYS A 548 32.99 18.50 -2.85
N GLY A 549 33.81 18.86 -1.87
CA GLY A 549 33.79 20.15 -1.19
C GLY A 549 32.95 20.16 0.09
N SER A 550 32.80 21.33 0.71
CA SER A 550 32.08 21.53 1.97
C SER A 550 30.55 21.59 1.78
N THR A 551 29.98 20.60 1.07
CA THR A 551 28.55 20.51 0.70
C THR A 551 27.68 19.79 1.72
N GLY A 552 28.25 19.30 2.82
CA GLY A 552 27.54 18.54 3.86
C GLY A 552 27.16 17.11 3.48
N MET A 553 27.35 16.74 2.20
CA MET A 553 27.10 15.40 1.66
C MET A 553 28.44 14.65 1.57
N THR A 554 28.74 13.80 2.55
CA THR A 554 29.93 12.91 2.51
C THR A 554 29.52 11.50 2.13
N ILE A 555 30.46 10.72 1.59
CA ILE A 555 30.22 9.32 1.25
C ILE A 555 29.82 8.54 2.51
N ASP A 556 30.51 8.77 3.64
CA ASP A 556 30.18 8.13 4.92
C ASP A 556 28.74 8.41 5.37
N ASN A 557 28.31 9.67 5.33
CA ASN A 557 26.96 10.03 5.80
C ASN A 557 25.88 9.45 4.88
N ILE A 558 26.10 9.45 3.56
CA ILE A 558 25.14 8.87 2.61
C ILE A 558 25.11 7.35 2.74
N MET A 559 26.26 6.70 2.90
CA MET A 559 26.34 5.25 3.09
C MET A 559 25.70 4.80 4.40
N ASN A 560 26.00 5.47 5.53
CA ASN A 560 25.36 5.20 6.81
C ASN A 560 23.82 5.31 6.73
N PHE A 561 23.32 6.30 5.98
CA PHE A 561 21.90 6.44 5.73
C PHE A 561 21.32 5.33 4.83
N CYS A 562 21.99 5.00 3.73
CA CYS A 562 21.51 4.01 2.75
C CYS A 562 21.57 2.58 3.29
N VAL A 563 22.61 2.21 4.06
CA VAL A 563 22.75 0.89 4.68
C VAL A 563 21.61 0.62 5.66
N VAL A 564 21.22 1.63 6.46
CA VAL A 564 20.03 1.55 7.32
C VAL A 564 18.76 1.37 6.48
N ALA A 565 18.63 2.10 5.36
CA ALA A 565 17.49 1.99 4.46
C ALA A 565 17.39 0.64 3.72
N LEU A 566 18.52 -0.05 3.45
CA LEU A 566 18.54 -1.40 2.88
C LEU A 566 17.88 -2.43 3.82
N GLY A 567 17.83 -2.16 5.13
CA GLY A 567 17.16 -3.00 6.13
C GLY A 567 15.64 -2.79 6.23
N HIS A 568 15.07 -1.86 5.45
CA HIS A 568 13.66 -1.53 5.52
C HIS A 568 12.75 -2.64 4.98
N THR A 569 11.53 -2.76 5.51
CA THR A 569 10.58 -3.85 5.18
C THR A 569 10.04 -3.77 3.75
N SER A 570 9.78 -2.56 3.24
CA SER A 570 9.33 -2.33 1.85
C SER A 570 10.45 -2.50 0.83
N GLY A 571 10.16 -3.19 -0.28
CA GLY A 571 11.04 -3.34 -1.45
C GLY A 571 11.36 -2.02 -2.12
N ASP A 572 10.37 -1.16 -2.36
CA ASP A 572 10.55 0.13 -3.04
C ASP A 572 11.61 1.01 -2.34
N VAL A 573 11.64 0.99 -1.01
CA VAL A 573 12.62 1.75 -0.20
C VAL A 573 14.02 1.17 -0.39
N ARG A 574 14.16 -0.16 -0.40
CA ARG A 574 15.44 -0.83 -0.63
C ARG A 574 15.96 -0.58 -2.04
N ASP A 575 15.09 -0.57 -3.05
CA ASP A 575 15.48 -0.37 -4.44
C ASP A 575 15.99 1.04 -4.70
N VAL A 576 15.37 2.06 -4.10
CA VAL A 576 15.88 3.44 -4.17
C VAL A 576 17.23 3.54 -3.46
N SER A 577 17.37 2.93 -2.27
CA SER A 577 18.65 2.90 -1.54
C SER A 577 19.76 2.23 -2.36
N GLU A 578 19.47 1.06 -2.93
CA GLU A 578 20.41 0.33 -3.77
C GLU A 578 20.81 1.16 -4.99
N ARG A 579 19.85 1.83 -5.64
CA ARG A 579 20.12 2.72 -6.77
C ARG A 579 21.09 3.84 -6.39
N ILE A 580 20.93 4.47 -5.22
CA ILE A 580 21.84 5.50 -4.72
C ILE A 580 23.25 4.93 -4.53
N ILE A 581 23.38 3.76 -3.90
CA ILE A 581 24.68 3.10 -3.69
C ILE A 581 25.36 2.76 -5.02
N ARG A 582 24.61 2.22 -5.98
CA ARG A 582 25.13 1.93 -7.33
C ARG A 582 25.62 3.20 -8.03
N THR A 583 24.88 4.31 -7.94
CA THR A 583 25.29 5.60 -8.49
C THR A 583 26.56 6.12 -7.81
N LEU A 584 26.62 6.08 -6.48
CA LEU A 584 27.81 6.48 -5.71
C LEU A 584 29.06 5.69 -6.12
N TYR A 585 28.93 4.37 -6.26
CA TYR A 585 30.03 3.48 -6.64
C TYR A 585 30.55 3.75 -8.06
N LYS A 586 29.64 4.05 -8.99
CA LYS A 586 29.97 4.35 -10.39
C LYS A 586 30.68 5.69 -10.54
N GLU A 587 30.20 6.72 -9.84
CA GLU A 587 30.65 8.11 -10.03
C GLU A 587 31.90 8.48 -9.21
N ASN A 588 32.22 7.71 -8.16
CA ASN A 588 33.36 7.99 -7.27
C ASN A 588 34.38 6.83 -7.28
N PRO A 589 35.20 6.69 -8.34
CA PRO A 589 36.15 5.59 -8.47
C PRO A 589 37.27 5.59 -7.40
N GLY A 590 37.62 6.76 -6.84
CA GLY A 590 38.64 6.88 -5.79
C GLY A 590 38.22 6.34 -4.42
N ASP A 591 36.91 6.29 -4.15
CA ASP A 591 36.35 5.99 -2.83
C ASP A 591 35.57 4.65 -2.81
N ARG A 592 35.78 3.80 -3.83
CA ARG A 592 35.11 2.50 -3.96
C ARG A 592 35.35 1.58 -2.77
N GLN A 593 36.54 1.63 -2.18
CA GLN A 593 36.86 0.83 -1.00
C GLN A 593 36.06 1.31 0.23
N THR A 594 36.01 2.62 0.46
CA THR A 594 35.21 3.22 1.54
C THR A 594 33.74 2.81 1.45
N ILE A 595 33.17 2.76 0.24
CA ILE A 595 31.79 2.29 0.01
C ILE A 595 31.64 0.80 0.38
N LYS A 596 32.62 -0.04 0.04
CA LYS A 596 32.63 -1.47 0.38
C LYS A 596 32.77 -1.69 1.89
N ASP A 597 33.57 -0.88 2.58
CA ASP A 597 33.81 -0.99 4.03
C ASP A 597 32.53 -0.73 4.86
N HIS A 598 31.58 0.04 4.32
CA HIS A 598 30.27 0.27 4.96
C HIS A 598 29.27 -0.87 4.74
N LEU A 599 29.57 -1.80 3.83
CA LEU A 599 28.71 -2.95 3.52
C LEU A 599 29.22 -4.20 4.24
N PRO A 600 28.35 -5.21 4.47
CA PRO A 600 28.82 -6.50 4.98
C PRO A 600 29.89 -7.11 4.06
N PRO A 601 30.84 -7.91 4.59
CA PRO A 601 31.90 -8.51 3.80
C PRO A 601 31.34 -9.36 2.67
N ASP A 602 32.05 -9.35 1.54
CA ASP A 602 31.68 -10.04 0.30
C ASP A 602 31.97 -11.55 0.37
N ASP A 603 31.26 -12.23 1.27
CA ASP A 603 31.35 -13.67 1.49
C ASP A 603 30.17 -14.42 0.88
N GLU A 604 30.32 -15.73 0.69
CA GLU A 604 29.27 -16.60 0.14
C GLU A 604 27.99 -16.60 0.99
N ARG A 605 28.10 -16.36 2.31
CA ARG A 605 26.95 -16.17 3.21
C ARG A 605 26.18 -14.88 2.92
N THR A 606 26.88 -13.78 2.66
CA THR A 606 26.28 -12.48 2.32
C THR A 606 25.63 -12.53 0.95
N ARG A 607 26.28 -13.18 -0.02
CA ARG A 607 25.74 -13.40 -1.38
C ARG A 607 24.53 -14.38 -1.45
N LYS A 608 24.16 -15.07 -0.36
CA LYS A 608 22.88 -15.79 -0.28
C LYS A 608 21.68 -14.85 -0.25
N ASN A 609 21.86 -13.62 0.25
CA ASN A 609 20.82 -12.60 0.18
C ASN A 609 20.78 -11.99 -1.22
N THR A 610 19.64 -12.08 -1.89
CA THR A 610 19.43 -11.63 -3.26
C THR A 610 19.84 -10.17 -3.49
N MET A 611 19.53 -9.26 -2.56
CA MET A 611 19.85 -7.83 -2.69
C MET A 611 21.37 -7.60 -2.72
N TYR A 612 22.09 -8.13 -1.72
CA TYR A 612 23.56 -7.97 -1.65
C TYR A 612 24.24 -8.67 -2.81
N ARG A 613 23.73 -9.83 -3.25
CA ARG A 613 24.24 -10.51 -4.46
C ARG A 613 24.15 -9.61 -5.69
N GLN A 614 23.00 -9.01 -5.95
CA GLN A 614 22.82 -8.11 -7.10
C GLN A 614 23.72 -6.87 -7.00
N LEU A 615 23.90 -6.33 -5.80
CA LEU A 615 24.76 -5.17 -5.56
C LEU A 615 26.25 -5.49 -5.79
N PHE A 616 26.75 -6.62 -5.26
CA PHE A 616 28.14 -7.05 -5.48
C PHE A 616 28.39 -7.47 -6.93
N GLU A 617 27.44 -8.14 -7.59
CA GLU A 617 27.52 -8.42 -9.04
C GLU A 617 27.57 -7.13 -9.87
N TYR A 618 26.87 -6.07 -9.44
CA TYR A 618 26.98 -4.75 -10.06
C TYR A 618 28.37 -4.14 -9.85
N PHE A 619 28.93 -4.22 -8.64
CA PHE A 619 30.30 -3.75 -8.38
C PHE A 619 31.34 -4.51 -9.21
N ASP A 620 31.21 -5.84 -9.31
CA ASP A 620 32.08 -6.69 -10.15
C ASP A 620 32.03 -6.24 -11.62
N LYS A 621 30.83 -5.96 -12.15
CA LYS A 621 30.65 -5.43 -13.51
C LYS A 621 31.30 -4.05 -13.70
N VAL A 622 31.18 -3.15 -12.71
CA VAL A 622 31.78 -1.81 -12.77
C VAL A 622 33.30 -1.85 -12.63
N ASP A 623 33.83 -2.81 -11.88
CA ASP A 623 35.26 -3.06 -11.71
C ASP A 623 35.86 -3.87 -12.88
N GLY A 624 35.04 -4.35 -13.83
CA GLY A 624 35.46 -5.15 -14.98
C GLY A 624 35.83 -6.60 -14.63
N LYS A 625 35.44 -7.10 -13.45
CA LYS A 625 35.65 -8.50 -13.05
C LYS A 625 34.61 -9.40 -13.72
N PRO A 626 34.99 -10.58 -14.23
CA PRO A 626 34.04 -11.52 -14.82
C PRO A 626 33.03 -11.99 -13.76
N SER A 627 31.73 -11.87 -14.06
CA SER A 627 30.66 -12.32 -13.16
C SER A 627 30.75 -13.83 -12.91
N LYS A 628 30.24 -14.33 -11.77
CA LYS A 628 30.10 -15.80 -11.53
C LYS A 628 29.33 -16.50 -12.66
N SER A 629 28.39 -15.81 -13.33
CA SER A 629 27.68 -16.30 -14.52
C SER A 629 28.60 -16.42 -15.74
N ASP A 630 29.49 -15.45 -15.93
CA ASP A 630 30.44 -15.43 -17.05
C ASP A 630 31.54 -16.47 -16.83
N MET A 631 32.00 -16.65 -15.59
CA MET A 631 32.93 -17.73 -15.23
C MET A 631 32.30 -19.12 -15.43
N LYS A 632 31.02 -19.31 -15.07
CA LYS A 632 30.32 -20.58 -15.37
C LYS A 632 30.19 -20.82 -16.86
N ARG A 633 29.90 -19.78 -17.65
CA ARG A 633 29.81 -19.88 -19.11
C ARG A 633 31.17 -20.19 -19.75
N GLN A 634 32.23 -19.51 -19.32
CA GLN A 634 33.60 -19.78 -19.76
C GLN A 634 34.03 -21.20 -19.42
N LYS A 635 33.70 -21.67 -18.20
CA LYS A 635 34.04 -23.04 -17.77
C LYS A 635 33.27 -24.10 -18.58
N ALA A 636 32.00 -23.85 -18.90
CA ALA A 636 31.20 -24.72 -19.75
C ALA A 636 31.66 -24.71 -21.23
N GLU A 637 32.05 -23.54 -21.75
CA GLU A 637 32.65 -23.41 -23.09
C GLU A 637 34.01 -24.14 -23.17
N GLU A 638 34.81 -24.08 -22.10
CA GLU A 638 36.09 -24.78 -21.99
C GLU A 638 35.91 -26.30 -21.83
N GLU A 639 34.87 -26.75 -21.13
CA GLU A 639 34.50 -28.16 -20.98
C GLU A 639 33.94 -28.73 -22.29
N SER A 640 33.15 -27.96 -23.05
CA SER A 640 32.69 -28.32 -24.40
C SER A 640 33.85 -28.50 -25.37
N LYS A 641 34.84 -27.59 -25.36
CA LYS A 641 36.04 -27.73 -26.20
C LYS A 641 36.86 -28.97 -25.86
N LYS A 642 37.00 -29.29 -24.56
CA LYS A 642 37.67 -30.53 -24.13
C LYS A 642 36.90 -31.78 -24.57
N GLN A 643 35.57 -31.74 -24.55
CA GLN A 643 34.73 -32.84 -25.02
C GLN A 643 34.88 -33.08 -26.54
N GLU A 644 34.90 -32.02 -27.33
CA GLU A 644 35.13 -32.08 -28.78
C GLU A 644 36.53 -32.63 -29.11
N GLU A 645 37.55 -32.26 -28.33
CA GLU A 645 38.92 -32.76 -28.49
C GLU A 645 39.03 -34.26 -28.17
N ILE A 646 38.31 -34.75 -27.15
CA ILE A 646 38.24 -36.18 -26.80
C ILE A 646 37.55 -36.97 -27.92
N GLU A 647 36.47 -36.46 -28.49
CA GLU A 647 35.73 -37.12 -29.58
C GLU A 647 36.56 -37.19 -30.88
N ALA A 648 37.34 -36.14 -31.18
CA ALA A 648 38.29 -36.14 -32.29
C ALA A 648 39.39 -37.20 -32.12
N LEU A 649 39.95 -37.33 -30.91
CA LEU A 649 40.96 -38.35 -30.59
C LEU A 649 40.40 -39.78 -30.67
N GLN A 650 39.15 -40.00 -30.24
CA GLN A 650 38.48 -41.31 -30.37
C GLN A 650 38.25 -41.69 -31.83
N ASN A 651 37.87 -40.74 -32.69
CA ASN A 651 37.72 -40.97 -34.12
C ASN A 651 39.05 -41.32 -34.81
N GLN A 652 40.16 -40.67 -34.44
CA GLN A 652 41.49 -41.04 -34.91
C GLN A 652 41.89 -42.47 -34.50
N LEU A 653 41.61 -42.85 -33.24
CA LEU A 653 41.83 -44.21 -32.74
C LEU A 653 41.00 -45.26 -33.49
N GLN A 654 39.77 -44.92 -33.87
CA GLN A 654 38.89 -45.81 -34.62
C GLN A 654 39.34 -45.96 -36.08
N GLN A 655 39.82 -44.89 -36.73
CA GLN A 655 40.46 -44.95 -38.04
C GLN A 655 41.71 -45.84 -38.02
N LEU A 656 42.59 -45.67 -37.03
CA LEU A 656 43.78 -46.51 -36.88
C LEU A 656 43.43 -47.99 -36.67
N ARG A 657 42.37 -48.30 -35.90
CA ARG A 657 41.84 -49.67 -35.76
C ARG A 657 41.29 -50.23 -37.06
N SER A 658 40.62 -49.41 -37.87
CA SER A 658 40.08 -49.84 -39.16
C SER A 658 41.18 -50.12 -40.20
N MET A 659 42.29 -49.37 -40.15
CA MET A 659 43.47 -49.62 -40.97
C MET A 659 44.21 -50.89 -40.56
N ALA A 660 44.20 -51.25 -39.28
CA ALA A 660 44.76 -52.51 -38.79
C ALA A 660 43.91 -53.76 -39.16
N ALA A 661 42.65 -53.57 -39.61
CA ALA A 661 41.70 -54.66 -39.87
C ALA A 661 41.52 -55.05 -41.36
N GLY A 662 42.30 -54.46 -42.28
CA GLY A 662 42.51 -54.93 -43.66
C GLY A 662 41.26 -55.34 -44.47
N LYS A 663 40.58 -54.39 -45.13
CA LYS A 663 39.66 -54.67 -46.26
C LYS A 663 39.72 -53.57 -47.34
N GLN A 664 39.93 -53.97 -48.60
CA GLN A 664 39.92 -53.11 -49.80
C GLN A 664 38.51 -52.99 -50.42
N PRO A 665 38.24 -51.97 -51.27
CA PRO A 665 36.93 -51.67 -51.84
C PRO A 665 36.74 -52.25 -53.26
N VAL A 666 35.48 -52.48 -53.68
CA VAL A 666 35.11 -52.75 -55.08
C VAL A 666 33.88 -51.92 -55.46
N ASP A 667 33.92 -51.38 -56.67
CA ASP A 667 33.00 -50.44 -57.30
C ASP A 667 32.47 -51.08 -58.60
N GLU A 668 31.18 -50.97 -58.93
CA GLU A 668 30.72 -51.01 -60.34
C GLU A 668 29.24 -50.58 -60.52
N ASN A 669 29.05 -49.69 -61.50
CA ASN A 669 27.80 -49.18 -62.07
C ASN A 669 27.43 -49.95 -63.37
N VAL A 670 26.21 -49.73 -63.88
CA VAL A 670 25.74 -49.66 -65.32
C VAL A 670 24.32 -50.31 -65.49
N LEU A 671 23.22 -49.52 -65.50
CA LEU A 671 22.41 -48.99 -66.65
C LEU A 671 21.42 -50.03 -67.26
N LYS A 672 20.10 -49.82 -67.48
CA LYS A 672 19.31 -48.75 -68.16
C LYS A 672 17.80 -48.82 -67.78
N THR A 673 17.14 -47.74 -67.33
CA THR A 673 16.28 -46.73 -68.04
C THR A 673 14.95 -47.19 -68.66
N GLU A 674 13.84 -46.62 -68.18
CA GLU A 674 12.70 -46.03 -68.94
C GLU A 674 11.90 -45.10 -68.00
N SER A 675 11.31 -44.04 -68.55
CA SER A 675 11.13 -42.74 -67.88
C SER A 675 9.66 -42.29 -67.83
N LYS A 676 9.21 -41.69 -66.72
CA LYS A 676 8.27 -40.53 -66.68
C LYS A 676 8.13 -39.93 -65.26
N LYS A 677 8.48 -38.64 -65.14
CA LYS A 677 8.30 -37.69 -64.00
C LYS A 677 6.97 -36.90 -64.16
N PRO A 678 6.60 -35.92 -63.30
CA PRO A 678 7.05 -35.54 -61.93
C PRO A 678 5.86 -35.47 -60.94
N GLY A 679 5.93 -35.36 -59.61
CA GLY A 679 6.98 -35.11 -58.63
C GLY A 679 6.39 -34.26 -57.49
N LYS A 680 6.27 -34.81 -56.27
CA LYS A 680 6.37 -34.09 -54.98
C LYS A 680 6.44 -35.10 -53.83
N LYS A 681 7.43 -34.89 -52.95
CA LYS A 681 8.02 -35.82 -51.97
C LYS A 681 7.11 -36.09 -50.76
N PRO A 682 7.14 -37.32 -50.22
CA PRO A 682 6.89 -37.51 -48.80
C PRO A 682 7.97 -38.34 -48.08
N LEU A 683 8.15 -37.99 -46.80
CA LEU A 683 8.38 -38.84 -45.62
C LEU A 683 9.62 -39.75 -45.56
N ASN A 684 10.50 -39.47 -44.59
CA ASN A 684 11.48 -40.41 -44.06
C ASN A 684 11.23 -40.60 -42.55
N LYS A 685 11.15 -41.85 -42.09
CA LYS A 685 10.97 -42.25 -40.68
C LYS A 685 12.27 -42.80 -40.10
N SER A 686 12.68 -42.19 -38.98
CA SER A 686 13.19 -42.77 -37.71
C SER A 686 14.46 -43.64 -37.62
N LYS A 687 15.37 -43.20 -36.73
CA LYS A 687 16.02 -43.93 -35.61
C LYS A 687 16.62 -42.87 -34.63
N PRO A 688 17.00 -43.20 -33.38
CA PRO A 688 16.17 -43.54 -32.21
C PRO A 688 16.28 -42.49 -31.07
N LYS A 689 15.27 -42.45 -30.18
CA LYS A 689 15.20 -41.61 -28.96
C LYS A 689 16.26 -41.99 -27.90
N PRO A 690 16.89 -41.03 -27.20
CA PRO A 690 17.29 -41.19 -25.81
C PRO A 690 16.07 -41.05 -24.89
N LYS A 691 16.10 -41.75 -23.75
CA LYS A 691 15.03 -41.84 -22.75
C LYS A 691 14.71 -40.46 -22.18
N ASP A 692 13.42 -40.13 -22.21
CA ASP A 692 12.82 -39.06 -21.44
C ASP A 692 12.81 -39.51 -19.96
N ASP A 693 13.70 -38.93 -19.14
CA ASP A 693 13.44 -38.77 -17.72
C ASP A 693 12.46 -37.59 -17.60
N ASP A 694 11.19 -37.93 -17.43
CA ASP A 694 10.11 -37.02 -17.11
C ASP A 694 10.25 -36.62 -15.64
N ASP A 695 10.96 -35.53 -15.37
CA ASP A 695 10.60 -34.63 -14.28
C ASP A 695 11.17 -33.22 -14.51
N THR A 696 10.31 -32.21 -14.39
CA THR A 696 10.63 -30.77 -14.32
C THR A 696 11.06 -30.02 -15.60
N SER A 697 10.11 -29.72 -16.49
CA SER A 697 10.23 -28.54 -17.40
C SER A 697 8.88 -27.92 -17.78
N MET A 698 8.10 -27.47 -16.80
CA MET A 698 6.82 -26.77 -17.03
C MET A 698 6.92 -25.22 -16.92
N TYR A 699 8.12 -24.62 -17.04
CA TYR A 699 8.28 -23.17 -16.97
C TYR A 699 9.25 -22.66 -18.04
N ASN A 700 8.71 -22.21 -19.18
CA ASN A 700 9.40 -21.27 -20.09
C ASN A 700 8.43 -20.57 -21.07
N MET A 701 7.24 -20.19 -20.59
CA MET A 701 6.31 -19.32 -21.33
C MET A 701 6.51 -17.82 -21.03
N ASP A 702 7.40 -17.47 -20.08
CA ASP A 702 7.39 -16.13 -19.47
C ASP A 702 8.07 -15.04 -20.32
N ASN A 703 8.79 -15.37 -21.40
CA ASN A 703 9.54 -14.39 -22.20
C ASN A 703 8.86 -13.94 -23.52
N ILE A 704 7.53 -14.08 -23.62
CA ILE A 704 6.76 -13.78 -24.85
C ILE A 704 5.65 -12.78 -24.55
N CYS A 705 5.56 -11.71 -25.32
CA CYS A 705 4.41 -10.81 -25.26
C CYS A 705 3.17 -11.45 -25.90
N ILE A 706 2.07 -11.59 -25.15
CA ILE A 706 0.82 -12.19 -25.66
C ILE A 706 0.13 -11.38 -26.77
N PHE A 707 0.40 -10.06 -26.88
CA PHE A 707 -0.29 -9.19 -27.84
C PHE A 707 0.49 -9.04 -29.16
N CYS A 708 1.80 -8.79 -29.08
CA CYS A 708 2.64 -8.59 -30.28
C CYS A 708 3.55 -9.78 -30.59
N GLU A 709 3.52 -10.84 -29.78
CA GLU A 709 4.24 -12.11 -29.98
C GLU A 709 5.78 -11.96 -30.06
N GLU A 710 6.31 -10.80 -29.65
CA GLU A 710 7.75 -10.56 -29.57
C GLU A 710 8.34 -11.44 -28.46
N ARG A 711 9.50 -12.06 -28.75
CA ARG A 711 10.28 -12.83 -27.78
C ARG A 711 11.50 -12.04 -27.38
N ASN A 712 11.68 -11.83 -26.09
CA ASN A 712 12.85 -11.12 -25.57
C ASN A 712 13.25 -11.69 -24.22
N SER A 713 14.53 -11.98 -24.01
CA SER A 713 15.05 -12.47 -22.73
C SER A 713 14.94 -11.46 -21.57
N SER A 714 14.63 -10.20 -21.88
CA SER A 714 14.29 -9.16 -20.90
C SER A 714 12.81 -9.08 -20.54
N PHE A 715 11.94 -9.90 -21.14
CA PHE A 715 10.53 -10.01 -20.78
C PHE A 715 10.36 -10.89 -19.54
N THR A 716 10.87 -10.43 -18.40
CA THR A 716 10.43 -10.93 -17.08
C THR A 716 9.02 -10.39 -16.76
N GLU A 717 8.39 -10.79 -15.65
CA GLU A 717 7.08 -10.24 -15.20
C GLU A 717 7.05 -8.70 -15.23
N GLU A 718 8.07 -8.04 -14.65
CA GLU A 718 8.25 -6.58 -14.70
C GLU A 718 8.59 -6.04 -16.09
N GLY A 719 9.33 -6.82 -16.89
CA GLY A 719 9.70 -6.46 -18.26
C GLY A 719 8.50 -6.47 -19.22
N LEU A 720 7.57 -7.41 -19.03
CA LEU A 720 6.30 -7.50 -19.74
C LEU A 720 5.39 -6.33 -19.39
N ASP A 721 5.27 -5.96 -18.12
CA ASP A 721 4.51 -4.78 -17.70
C ASP A 721 5.04 -3.49 -18.32
N LEU A 722 6.36 -3.32 -18.34
CA LEU A 722 7.00 -2.18 -19.00
C LEU A 722 6.75 -2.20 -20.53
N HIS A 723 6.79 -3.39 -21.13
CA HIS A 723 6.47 -3.57 -22.55
C HIS A 723 5.02 -3.20 -22.84
N TYR A 724 4.04 -3.69 -22.08
CA TYR A 724 2.62 -3.33 -22.24
C TYR A 724 2.40 -1.82 -22.07
N TRP A 725 3.05 -1.24 -21.06
CA TRP A 725 2.91 0.17 -20.74
C TRP A 725 3.52 1.12 -21.78
N LYS A 726 4.71 0.84 -22.31
CA LYS A 726 5.45 1.78 -23.18
C LYS A 726 5.64 1.33 -24.63
N ASN A 727 5.86 0.04 -24.86
CA ASN A 727 6.53 -0.43 -26.09
C ASN A 727 5.63 -1.26 -27.01
N CYS A 728 4.61 -1.93 -26.48
CA CYS A 728 3.77 -2.84 -27.26
C CYS A 728 2.99 -2.09 -28.36
N PRO A 729 3.21 -2.40 -29.66
CA PRO A 729 2.55 -1.72 -30.77
C PRO A 729 1.05 -1.98 -30.87
N MET A 730 0.56 -3.06 -30.25
CA MET A 730 -0.85 -3.47 -30.25
C MET A 730 -1.69 -2.76 -29.18
N LEU A 731 -1.03 -2.09 -28.23
CA LEU A 731 -1.67 -1.45 -27.08
C LEU A 731 -1.54 0.08 -27.13
N LYS A 732 -2.51 0.78 -26.56
CA LYS A 732 -2.50 2.23 -26.37
C LYS A 732 -2.94 2.59 -24.95
N ARG A 733 -2.33 3.63 -24.40
CA ARG A 733 -2.78 4.25 -23.15
C ARG A 733 -3.96 5.19 -23.43
N CYS A 734 -5.09 4.94 -22.80
CA CYS A 734 -6.27 5.80 -22.86
C CYS A 734 -5.93 7.21 -22.34
N THR A 735 -6.35 8.25 -23.05
CA THR A 735 -6.07 9.64 -22.66
C THR A 735 -6.86 10.07 -21.42
N ASN A 736 -8.00 9.43 -21.16
CA ASN A 736 -8.93 9.77 -20.09
C ASN A 736 -8.60 8.99 -18.80
N CYS A 737 -8.85 7.67 -18.75
CA CYS A 737 -8.64 6.84 -17.55
C CYS A 737 -7.21 6.32 -17.36
N LYS A 738 -6.30 6.61 -18.31
CA LYS A 738 -4.88 6.19 -18.28
C LYS A 738 -4.62 4.67 -18.30
N GLN A 739 -5.65 3.84 -18.45
CA GLN A 739 -5.54 2.39 -18.63
C GLN A 739 -4.86 2.05 -19.98
N VAL A 740 -4.08 0.97 -20.00
CA VAL A 740 -3.53 0.39 -21.23
C VAL A 740 -4.58 -0.56 -21.81
N VAL A 741 -4.97 -0.32 -23.05
CA VAL A 741 -6.04 -1.05 -23.74
C VAL A 741 -5.59 -1.43 -25.14
N GLU A 742 -6.15 -2.50 -25.68
CA GLU A 742 -5.90 -2.89 -27.06
C GLU A 742 -6.46 -1.85 -28.03
N ILE A 743 -5.71 -1.56 -29.09
CA ILE A 743 -6.14 -0.57 -30.09
C ILE A 743 -7.42 -1.05 -30.80
N ALA A 744 -7.59 -2.37 -30.95
CA ALA A 744 -8.77 -2.98 -31.56
C ALA A 744 -10.07 -2.73 -30.75
N SER A 745 -10.00 -2.76 -29.41
CA SER A 745 -11.13 -2.53 -28.52
C SER A 745 -11.23 -1.08 -27.99
N TYR A 746 -10.33 -0.19 -28.42
CA TYR A 746 -10.24 1.18 -27.89
C TYR A 746 -11.55 1.98 -28.02
N THR A 747 -12.25 1.80 -29.14
CA THR A 747 -13.54 2.44 -29.38
C THR A 747 -14.62 1.95 -28.42
N GLU A 748 -14.66 0.64 -28.14
CA GLU A 748 -15.61 0.06 -27.19
C GLU A 748 -15.28 0.52 -25.77
N HIS A 749 -14.00 0.48 -25.40
CA HIS A 749 -13.52 1.00 -24.13
C HIS A 749 -14.00 2.44 -23.88
N LEU A 750 -13.86 3.35 -24.85
CA LEU A 750 -14.31 4.75 -24.69
C LEU A 750 -15.82 4.92 -24.52
N VAL A 751 -16.64 4.00 -25.03
CA VAL A 751 -18.12 4.12 -25.04
C VAL A 751 -18.77 3.33 -23.91
N SER A 752 -18.19 2.23 -23.43
CA SER A 752 -18.80 1.35 -22.40
C SER A 752 -18.02 1.27 -21.08
N GLU A 753 -16.69 1.29 -21.12
CA GLU A 753 -15.83 0.96 -19.97
C GLU A 753 -15.13 2.16 -19.33
N CYS A 754 -14.79 3.19 -20.12
CA CYS A 754 -13.96 4.31 -19.68
C CYS A 754 -14.68 5.18 -18.64
N GLU A 755 -13.93 5.75 -17.70
CA GLU A 755 -14.42 6.75 -16.73
C GLU A 755 -15.09 7.95 -17.41
N ALA A 756 -14.61 8.33 -18.60
CA ALA A 756 -15.15 9.41 -19.41
C ALA A 756 -16.23 8.96 -20.42
N LYS A 757 -16.80 7.75 -20.31
CA LYS A 757 -17.80 7.23 -21.27
C LYS A 757 -19.00 8.14 -21.50
N GLY A 758 -19.37 8.93 -20.49
CA GLY A 758 -20.44 9.92 -20.58
C GLY A 758 -20.19 10.99 -21.65
N ASN A 759 -18.94 11.20 -22.07
CA ASN A 759 -18.53 12.24 -23.00
C ASN A 759 -18.39 11.76 -24.45
N TYR A 760 -18.54 10.46 -24.72
CA TYR A 760 -18.37 9.88 -26.06
C TYR A 760 -19.66 9.20 -26.54
N ALA A 761 -19.84 9.19 -27.86
CA ALA A 761 -20.92 8.47 -28.53
C ALA A 761 -20.37 7.76 -29.78
N LYS A 762 -20.86 6.55 -30.04
CA LYS A 762 -20.46 5.78 -31.22
C LYS A 762 -21.08 6.39 -32.48
N CYS A 763 -20.27 6.65 -33.50
CA CYS A 763 -20.76 7.12 -34.78
C CYS A 763 -21.40 5.95 -35.57
N PRO A 764 -22.63 6.08 -36.08
CA PRO A 764 -23.29 5.00 -36.84
C PRO A 764 -22.67 4.76 -38.22
N ARG A 765 -21.78 5.64 -38.71
CA ARG A 765 -21.13 5.53 -40.03
C ARG A 765 -19.72 4.96 -39.97
N CYS A 766 -18.82 5.58 -39.21
CA CYS A 766 -17.43 5.12 -39.07
C CYS A 766 -17.23 4.14 -37.90
N THR A 767 -18.25 3.93 -37.07
CA THR A 767 -18.21 3.09 -35.86
C THR A 767 -17.26 3.54 -34.75
N GLU A 768 -16.57 4.67 -34.91
CA GLU A 768 -15.63 5.24 -33.92
C GLU A 768 -16.34 5.96 -32.76
N ALA A 769 -15.59 6.19 -31.67
CA ALA A 769 -16.02 6.94 -30.51
C ALA A 769 -15.75 8.44 -30.73
N ILE A 770 -16.82 9.23 -30.89
CA ILE A 770 -16.75 10.68 -31.13
C ILE A 770 -17.21 11.43 -29.86
N PRO A 771 -16.54 12.52 -29.45
CA PRO A 771 -17.01 13.36 -28.36
C PRO A 771 -18.46 13.83 -28.58
N LYS A 772 -19.32 13.76 -27.56
CA LYS A 772 -20.74 14.13 -27.68
C LYS A 772 -20.96 15.58 -28.09
N SER A 773 -20.04 16.47 -27.76
CA SER A 773 -20.04 17.88 -28.19
C SER A 773 -19.98 18.03 -29.72
N GLU A 774 -19.28 17.13 -30.39
CA GLU A 774 -18.99 17.19 -31.83
C GLU A 774 -19.75 16.14 -32.64
N HIS A 775 -20.31 15.12 -31.96
CA HIS A 775 -21.08 14.03 -32.57
C HIS A 775 -22.21 14.50 -33.52
N PRO A 776 -23.06 15.48 -33.18
CA PRO A 776 -24.13 15.92 -34.09
C PRO A 776 -23.58 16.58 -35.36
N GLN A 777 -22.53 17.40 -35.26
CA GLN A 777 -21.89 18.03 -36.42
C GLN A 777 -21.16 16.99 -37.28
N HIS A 778 -20.42 16.08 -36.64
CA HIS A 778 -19.70 14.99 -37.30
C HIS A 778 -20.62 14.09 -38.14
N VAL A 779 -21.80 13.75 -37.62
CA VAL A 779 -22.80 12.94 -38.35
C VAL A 779 -23.45 13.74 -39.49
N ALA A 780 -23.71 15.03 -39.28
CA ALA A 780 -24.30 15.93 -40.27
C ALA A 780 -23.37 16.20 -41.47
N ASP A 781 -22.09 16.48 -41.20
CA ASP A 781 -21.09 16.86 -42.20
C ASP A 781 -20.59 15.68 -43.05
N LYS A 782 -20.83 14.44 -42.58
CA LYS A 782 -20.46 13.21 -43.31
C LYS A 782 -18.96 13.12 -43.62
N SER A 783 -18.12 13.82 -42.86
CA SER A 783 -16.68 13.96 -43.06
C SER A 783 -15.86 12.73 -42.62
N CYS A 784 -16.51 11.75 -41.98
CA CYS A 784 -15.89 10.51 -41.55
C CYS A 784 -15.78 9.46 -42.66
N ASN A 785 -14.74 8.64 -42.62
CA ASN A 785 -14.60 7.48 -43.49
C ASN A 785 -15.56 6.35 -43.04
N PRO A 786 -16.55 5.95 -43.85
CA PRO A 786 -17.50 4.90 -43.46
C PRO A 786 -16.81 3.55 -43.22
N SER A 787 -17.25 2.85 -42.18
CA SER A 787 -16.82 1.47 -41.94
C SER A 787 -17.47 0.56 -42.99
N GLU A 788 -16.65 -0.20 -43.71
CA GLU A 788 -17.13 -1.20 -44.67
C GLU A 788 -17.49 -2.50 -43.95
N SER A 789 -18.63 -3.09 -44.31
CA SER A 789 -19.01 -4.43 -43.88
C SER A 789 -17.90 -5.43 -44.28
N GLU A 790 -17.35 -6.14 -43.29
CA GLU A 790 -16.20 -7.07 -43.40
C GLU A 790 -14.79 -6.44 -43.38
N LYS A 791 -14.64 -5.20 -42.89
CA LYS A 791 -13.34 -4.60 -42.58
C LYS A 791 -13.28 -4.06 -41.16
N ASN A 792 -12.13 -4.18 -40.52
CA ASN A 792 -11.86 -3.53 -39.24
C ASN A 792 -11.62 -2.02 -39.47
N HIS A 793 -11.93 -1.16 -38.49
CA HIS A 793 -11.72 0.29 -38.61
C HIS A 793 -10.78 0.80 -37.52
N CYS A 794 -9.66 1.42 -37.91
CA CYS A 794 -8.59 1.79 -36.99
C CYS A 794 -8.82 3.19 -36.36
N PRO A 795 -9.02 3.31 -35.03
CA PRO A 795 -9.34 4.58 -34.38
C PRO A 795 -8.16 5.56 -34.27
N LEU A 796 -6.97 5.16 -34.74
CA LEU A 796 -5.77 6.01 -34.73
C LEU A 796 -5.57 6.75 -36.06
N CYS A 797 -5.90 6.10 -37.18
CA CYS A 797 -5.72 6.67 -38.52
C CYS A 797 -7.00 6.75 -39.34
N HIS A 798 -8.14 6.33 -38.79
CA HIS A 798 -9.47 6.43 -39.38
C HIS A 798 -9.61 5.71 -40.74
N GLN A 799 -8.86 4.61 -40.91
CA GLN A 799 -8.82 3.81 -42.15
C GLN A 799 -9.42 2.42 -41.94
N ASN A 800 -10.08 1.92 -42.98
CA ASN A 800 -10.53 0.53 -43.06
C ASN A 800 -9.33 -0.38 -43.32
N ILE A 801 -9.24 -1.45 -42.55
CA ILE A 801 -8.17 -2.46 -42.59
C ILE A 801 -8.79 -3.86 -42.74
N TYR A 802 -7.99 -4.84 -43.12
CA TYR A 802 -8.45 -6.22 -43.29
C TYR A 802 -9.15 -6.74 -42.01
N ALA A 803 -10.22 -7.52 -42.17
CA ALA A 803 -10.92 -8.16 -41.07
C ALA A 803 -10.06 -9.18 -40.33
N GLY A 804 -10.44 -9.48 -39.08
CA GLY A 804 -9.76 -10.43 -38.21
C GLY A 804 -8.52 -9.86 -37.49
N GLU A 805 -7.97 -10.65 -36.56
CA GLU A 805 -6.79 -10.27 -35.77
C GLU A 805 -5.53 -10.09 -36.63
N ASP A 806 -5.39 -10.89 -37.69
CA ASP A 806 -4.27 -10.79 -38.63
C ASP A 806 -4.23 -9.44 -39.37
N GLY A 807 -5.40 -8.85 -39.63
CA GLY A 807 -5.52 -7.51 -40.20
C GLY A 807 -5.00 -6.42 -39.26
N TRP A 808 -5.29 -6.54 -37.96
CA TRP A 808 -4.77 -5.64 -36.92
C TRP A 808 -3.26 -5.79 -36.75
N LYS A 809 -2.75 -7.03 -36.65
CA LYS A 809 -1.29 -7.29 -36.54
C LYS A 809 -0.54 -6.72 -37.74
N LYS A 810 -1.00 -7.00 -38.97
CA LYS A 810 -0.37 -6.47 -40.19
C LYS A 810 -0.40 -4.93 -40.24
N HIS A 811 -1.50 -4.31 -39.82
CA HIS A 811 -1.63 -2.85 -39.82
C HIS A 811 -0.84 -2.16 -38.68
N LEU A 812 -0.78 -2.74 -37.48
CA LEU A 812 -0.13 -2.13 -36.32
C LEU A 812 1.36 -2.48 -36.20
N MET A 813 1.83 -3.55 -36.84
CA MET A 813 3.23 -4.00 -36.78
C MET A 813 3.94 -4.00 -38.14
N GLY A 814 3.22 -3.98 -39.27
CA GLY A 814 3.82 -4.00 -40.61
C GLY A 814 4.57 -2.72 -40.99
N LYS A 815 5.57 -2.83 -41.88
CA LYS A 815 6.39 -1.70 -42.35
C LYS A 815 5.53 -0.55 -42.94
N ASP A 816 4.51 -0.90 -43.72
CA ASP A 816 3.57 0.05 -44.34
C ASP A 816 2.28 0.29 -43.51
N GLY A 817 2.33 0.06 -42.20
CA GLY A 817 1.17 0.11 -41.29
C GLY A 817 0.64 1.52 -40.89
N CYS A 818 -0.18 1.56 -39.85
CA CYS A 818 -0.83 2.76 -39.25
C CYS A 818 0.09 3.98 -38.93
N LYS A 819 0.31 4.93 -39.84
CA LYS A 819 1.27 6.05 -39.60
C LYS A 819 1.06 6.85 -38.30
N GLN A 820 -0.16 6.81 -37.73
CA GLN A 820 -0.53 7.47 -36.46
C GLN A 820 -0.32 6.61 -35.21
N ASN A 821 0.27 5.41 -35.31
CA ASN A 821 0.67 4.61 -34.17
C ASN A 821 2.13 4.91 -33.77
N PRO A 822 2.39 5.72 -32.73
CA PRO A 822 3.75 6.09 -32.33
C PRO A 822 4.57 4.87 -31.86
N ARG A 823 3.91 3.85 -31.28
CA ARG A 823 4.58 2.64 -30.79
C ARG A 823 5.04 1.74 -31.93
N ARG A 824 4.35 1.74 -33.08
CA ARG A 824 4.87 1.06 -34.29
C ARG A 824 6.14 1.72 -34.78
N LEU A 825 6.16 3.05 -34.88
CA LEU A 825 7.34 3.78 -35.36
C LEU A 825 8.57 3.50 -34.47
N LEU A 826 8.36 3.44 -33.16
CA LEU A 826 9.40 3.04 -32.21
C LEU A 826 9.85 1.58 -32.39
N ALA A 827 8.93 0.66 -32.67
CA ALA A 827 9.24 -0.74 -32.93
C ALA A 827 9.96 -0.96 -34.27
N LEU A 828 9.62 -0.20 -35.32
CA LEU A 828 10.31 -0.29 -36.62
C LEU A 828 11.73 0.29 -36.59
N ASN A 829 11.96 1.32 -35.76
CA ASN A 829 13.30 1.86 -35.50
C ASN A 829 14.19 0.92 -34.66
N LYS A 830 13.60 -0.12 -34.06
CA LYS A 830 14.32 -1.26 -33.46
C LYS A 830 14.42 -2.39 -34.50
N GLN A 831 15.33 -2.30 -35.46
CA GLN A 831 15.75 -3.46 -36.26
C GLN A 831 17.17 -3.90 -35.89
N PRO A 832 17.47 -5.21 -36.05
CA PRO A 832 18.29 -5.98 -35.13
C PRO A 832 19.78 -5.92 -35.47
N SER A 833 20.64 -5.88 -34.44
CA SER A 833 22.01 -6.37 -34.57
C SER A 833 21.95 -7.89 -34.81
N GLN A 834 21.95 -8.27 -36.08
CA GLN A 834 22.12 -9.66 -36.50
C GLN A 834 23.45 -10.18 -35.95
N GLY A 835 23.38 -11.24 -35.14
CA GLY A 835 24.53 -12.06 -34.83
C GLY A 835 25.08 -12.66 -36.12
N ARG A 836 26.33 -12.30 -36.43
CA ARG A 836 27.28 -13.20 -37.06
C ARG A 836 27.95 -14.02 -35.99
#